data_AF-A0A432HBU3-F1
#
_entry.id   AF-A0A432HBU3-F1
#
_cell.length_a   1.000
_cell.length_b   1.000
_cell.length_c   1.000
_cell.angle_alpha   90.00
_cell.angle_beta   90.00
_cell.angle_gamma   90.00
#
_symmetry.space_group_name_H-M   'P 1'
#
loop_
_entity.id
_entity.type
_entity.pdbx_description
1 polymer ?
#
loop_
_entity_poly.entity_id
_entity_poly.type
_entity_poly.pdbx_seq_one_letter_code
_entity_poly.pdbx_strand_id
1 'polypeptide(L)'
;SSKPLQAEEGWVPVPVPGRWETSFGKYDGTGWLKAYLILPADWAGKDLVLHAGRIDDKDQTYFNGEKIGEGSGWNVDRVYTIPGELVHAGANMVAIRVVDTGGNGGVTSGSVSIDGPDGSIGLDGGTWLGRKGDDPTWKDWPVEIGSIQATLLARQYLSTQGEGAIAPGNGMKSSGQATRPDGDKVIWYRTPAGTNWNEGLPVGNGRLGGMVLGDPRRWKIQLNEDGVWAGTPADRVRRGAHTHLDKARELIFAGEVVEAQKLVQKQFMSQRWTRSYQTLADLNVKQSGIDEQVNYRRWLDLDSAQVSEEFTSKGVKYSRRVIASRPDRCVAALFDVDQPAAISIEVGLSREVDGTLLEPVRIDGNRAWLRFGGQASHGDKFLGAYFECQVSVIVNGGVMRMKGAGIKIEGADSVLFLITADSDPEGKFDARKLTHLHQHGDGPKDPVGFYEQLRLRQEADHRSLMDRVSLSLGGESMRGRPPGRCLRRIRPGEQDPDLVATFFQFGRYLLISSSRPGCLPANLQGIWSPHIKTPWNGDYHININLQMNYWPAEMANLSECHEPLFDFIDQLVERGARTARELYNAPGWVAHHTSDVHAFTVPIGRTVWGIWPLGGAWLCRHLWEHYQYGGDEEFLRERAWPVLRGASEFFCSYLVEDPETGKLVSGPSSSPENSYRTPDGQVADVGMGNAMDQEIIWDLFTMTLATADVLGIKDELVSRIRATRSQLARPAIGADGRILEWSRPWEEVEPGHRHMSHLYGLYPGEEWSAEQQPEEMLAARRSIEFRLANGGGHTGWSRAWLLNFFARLGDGKKVGESLQLQLAKSTLPNLLDDHPPFQIDGNFGATAGICEALVQSHGAVLRLLPALPADWNGGSISGLRTRFGVEVSLAWQEGVIETVVLAPSRDVSLILAQQGQKMELELKKGQEVHLIRSGEVLVPNAPAGE
;
A
#
# COMPACT_ATOMS: atom_id res chain seq x y z
N SER A 1 -36.78 15.52 1.12
CA SER A 1 -37.01 14.13 0.67
C SER A 1 -36.27 13.89 -0.63
N SER A 2 -34.98 13.55 -0.57
CA SER A 2 -34.21 13.15 -1.75
C SER A 2 -34.14 11.62 -1.74
N LYS A 3 -34.95 10.98 -2.59
CA LYS A 3 -34.67 9.58 -2.96
C LYS A 3 -33.25 9.54 -3.56
N PRO A 4 -32.40 8.57 -3.24
CA PRO A 4 -31.16 8.37 -3.96
C PRO A 4 -31.49 8.13 -5.44
N LEU A 5 -30.74 8.75 -6.35
CA LEU A 5 -30.80 8.42 -7.78
C LEU A 5 -30.41 6.94 -7.91
N GLN A 6 -31.38 6.11 -8.31
CA GLN A 6 -31.18 4.68 -8.57
C GLN A 6 -30.22 4.52 -9.75
N ALA A 7 -29.35 3.50 -9.69
CA ALA A 7 -28.56 3.08 -10.84
C ALA A 7 -29.48 2.92 -12.07
N GLU A 8 -29.09 3.46 -13.23
CA GLU A 8 -29.91 3.36 -14.44
C GLU A 8 -30.15 1.88 -14.79
N GLU A 9 -31.39 1.43 -14.59
CA GLU A 9 -31.77 0.03 -14.71
C GLU A 9 -31.44 -0.50 -16.13
N GLY A 10 -30.64 -1.57 -16.19
CA GLY A 10 -30.23 -2.23 -17.43
C GLY A 10 -28.93 -1.74 -18.07
N TRP A 11 -28.23 -0.77 -17.48
CA TRP A 11 -26.88 -0.37 -17.90
C TRP A 11 -25.81 -1.06 -17.07
N VAL A 12 -24.76 -1.56 -17.73
CA VAL A 12 -23.62 -2.24 -17.08
C VAL A 12 -22.31 -1.56 -17.45
N PRO A 13 -21.27 -1.59 -16.62
CA PRO A 13 -19.96 -1.06 -16.99
C PRO A 13 -19.39 -1.80 -18.21
N VAL A 14 -18.78 -1.07 -19.14
CA VAL A 14 -18.06 -1.62 -20.31
C VAL A 14 -16.68 -0.98 -20.42
N PRO A 15 -15.59 -1.76 -20.59
CA PRO A 15 -14.26 -1.19 -20.77
C PRO A 15 -14.16 -0.49 -22.12
N VAL A 16 -13.61 0.73 -22.10
CA VAL A 16 -13.32 1.53 -23.29
C VAL A 16 -11.94 2.20 -23.08
N PRO A 17 -10.99 2.04 -24.02
CA PRO A 17 -11.05 1.08 -25.11
C PRO A 17 -11.06 -0.36 -24.58
N GLY A 18 -11.87 -1.21 -25.19
CA GLY A 18 -12.09 -2.59 -24.81
C GLY A 18 -13.20 -3.24 -25.61
N ARG A 19 -13.19 -4.57 -25.63
CA ARG A 19 -14.23 -5.40 -26.25
C ARG A 19 -15.45 -5.45 -25.36
N TRP A 20 -16.62 -5.14 -25.88
CA TRP A 20 -17.85 -5.16 -25.07
C TRP A 20 -18.26 -6.60 -24.66
N GLU A 21 -17.68 -7.65 -25.26
CA GLU A 21 -17.94 -9.07 -24.92
C GLU A 21 -17.51 -9.39 -23.50
N THR A 22 -16.55 -8.64 -22.97
CA THR A 22 -16.14 -8.72 -21.56
C THR A 22 -17.30 -8.43 -20.61
N SER A 23 -18.29 -7.65 -21.07
CA SER A 23 -19.43 -7.16 -20.27
C SER A 23 -20.76 -7.73 -20.76
N PHE A 24 -20.87 -8.00 -22.06
CA PHE A 24 -22.07 -8.48 -22.73
C PHE A 24 -22.04 -10.00 -23.00
N GLY A 25 -20.91 -10.68 -22.80
CA GLY A 25 -20.71 -12.04 -23.34
C GLY A 25 -20.69 -12.03 -24.87
N LYS A 26 -20.81 -13.20 -25.51
CA LYS A 26 -20.91 -13.27 -26.98
C LYS A 26 -22.16 -12.52 -27.46
N TYR A 27 -21.97 -11.39 -28.13
CA TYR A 27 -23.05 -10.52 -28.53
C TYR A 27 -22.71 -9.78 -29.83
N ASP A 28 -23.25 -10.28 -30.95
CA ASP A 28 -23.28 -9.58 -32.22
C ASP A 28 -24.66 -8.89 -32.34
N GLY A 29 -24.68 -7.59 -32.65
CA GLY A 29 -25.92 -6.81 -32.66
C GLY A 29 -25.70 -5.33 -32.42
N THR A 30 -26.75 -4.64 -31.96
CA THR A 30 -26.68 -3.22 -31.63
C THR A 30 -26.61 -3.02 -30.13
N GLY A 31 -25.64 -2.23 -29.67
CA GLY A 31 -25.54 -1.83 -28.28
C GLY A 31 -25.14 -0.36 -28.16
N TRP A 32 -25.44 0.22 -27.02
CA TRP A 32 -25.15 1.61 -26.71
C TRP A 32 -24.10 1.70 -25.63
N LEU A 33 -23.20 2.67 -25.78
CA LEU A 33 -22.19 3.05 -24.81
C LEU A 33 -22.44 4.52 -24.41
N LYS A 34 -22.34 4.85 -23.12
CA LYS A 34 -22.53 6.22 -22.60
C LYS A 34 -21.43 6.62 -21.63
N ALA A 35 -20.94 7.85 -21.73
CA ALA A 35 -20.02 8.45 -20.78
C ALA A 35 -20.54 9.81 -20.28
N TYR A 36 -20.45 10.04 -18.97
CA TYR A 36 -20.73 11.35 -18.35
C TYR A 36 -19.41 12.05 -18.01
N LEU A 37 -19.37 13.36 -18.20
CA LEU A 37 -18.17 14.16 -17.96
C LEU A 37 -18.51 15.57 -17.47
N ILE A 38 -17.54 16.25 -16.87
CA ILE A 38 -17.67 17.65 -16.46
C ILE A 38 -16.70 18.50 -17.27
N LEU A 39 -17.24 19.36 -18.14
CA LEU A 39 -16.46 20.30 -18.95
C LEU A 39 -16.19 21.60 -18.19
N PRO A 40 -15.00 22.20 -18.35
CA PRO A 40 -14.68 23.49 -17.75
C PRO A 40 -15.50 24.61 -18.38
N ALA A 41 -15.75 25.68 -17.62
CA ALA A 41 -16.56 26.80 -18.07
C ALA A 41 -16.00 27.48 -19.33
N ASP A 42 -14.68 27.51 -19.47
CA ASP A 42 -13.99 28.18 -20.57
C ASP A 42 -14.06 27.39 -21.90
N TRP A 43 -14.63 26.18 -21.90
CA TRP A 43 -14.90 25.40 -23.12
C TRP A 43 -16.32 25.62 -23.66
N ALA A 44 -17.23 26.18 -22.86
CA ALA A 44 -18.61 26.43 -23.28
C ALA A 44 -18.67 27.29 -24.55
N GLY A 45 -19.48 26.90 -25.52
CA GLY A 45 -19.63 27.63 -26.78
C GLY A 45 -18.48 27.47 -27.79
N LYS A 46 -17.47 26.62 -27.51
CA LYS A 46 -16.33 26.39 -28.41
C LYS A 46 -16.39 24.99 -29.02
N ASP A 47 -16.01 24.88 -30.28
CA ASP A 47 -15.88 23.58 -30.95
C ASP A 47 -14.85 22.72 -30.23
N LEU A 48 -15.19 21.45 -29.99
CA LEU A 48 -14.30 20.44 -29.41
C LEU A 48 -14.10 19.30 -30.40
N VAL A 49 -13.11 18.45 -30.16
CA VAL A 49 -12.87 17.24 -30.96
C VAL A 49 -13.00 16.02 -30.08
N LEU A 50 -13.94 15.13 -30.40
CA LEU A 50 -14.07 13.82 -29.78
C LEU A 50 -13.24 12.80 -30.56
N HIS A 51 -12.25 12.23 -29.90
CA HIS A 51 -11.62 10.98 -30.29
C HIS A 51 -12.43 9.84 -29.66
N ALA A 52 -13.13 9.05 -30.47
CA ALA A 52 -14.02 7.97 -29.99
C ALA A 52 -13.38 6.57 -30.12
N GLY A 53 -12.07 6.49 -30.37
CA GLY A 53 -11.35 5.24 -30.60
C GLY A 53 -11.79 4.50 -31.87
N ARG A 54 -11.40 3.23 -31.97
CA ARG A 54 -11.77 2.33 -33.07
C ARG A 54 -13.01 1.56 -32.69
N ILE A 55 -14.10 1.80 -33.42
CA ILE A 55 -15.39 1.16 -33.16
C ILE A 55 -15.59 0.04 -34.17
N ASP A 56 -15.90 -1.17 -33.67
CA ASP A 56 -16.11 -2.32 -34.54
C ASP A 56 -17.42 -2.19 -35.32
N ASP A 57 -17.30 -2.45 -36.62
CA ASP A 57 -18.18 -2.18 -37.75
C ASP A 57 -18.74 -0.77 -37.93
N LYS A 58 -19.75 -0.34 -37.16
CA LYS A 58 -20.46 0.93 -37.42
C LYS A 58 -20.81 1.65 -36.14
N ASP A 59 -20.76 2.97 -36.18
CA ASP A 59 -21.18 3.81 -35.06
C ASP A 59 -22.07 4.99 -35.49
N GLN A 60 -22.93 5.41 -34.57
CA GLN A 60 -23.54 6.73 -34.57
C GLN A 60 -23.26 7.37 -33.21
N THR A 61 -22.61 8.54 -33.23
CA THR A 61 -22.08 9.18 -32.02
C THR A 61 -22.82 10.48 -31.75
N TYR A 62 -23.18 10.68 -30.48
CA TYR A 62 -24.03 11.75 -29.99
C TYR A 62 -23.35 12.49 -28.82
N PHE A 63 -23.60 13.80 -28.75
CA PHE A 63 -23.21 14.65 -27.63
C PHE A 63 -24.46 15.36 -27.12
N ASN A 64 -24.76 15.20 -25.83
CA ASN A 64 -25.94 15.78 -25.19
C ASN A 64 -27.28 15.49 -25.92
N GLY A 65 -27.40 14.32 -26.55
CA GLY A 65 -28.61 13.88 -27.28
C GLY A 65 -28.64 14.26 -28.76
N GLU A 66 -27.73 15.12 -29.22
CA GLU A 66 -27.60 15.56 -30.60
C GLU A 66 -26.51 14.78 -31.33
N LYS A 67 -26.76 14.40 -32.59
CA LYS A 67 -25.84 13.57 -33.36
C LYS A 67 -24.66 14.41 -33.87
N ILE A 68 -23.45 14.01 -33.53
CA ILE A 68 -22.21 14.70 -33.95
C ILE A 68 -21.46 13.96 -35.07
N GLY A 69 -21.76 12.68 -35.30
CA GLY A 69 -21.11 11.91 -36.34
C GLY A 69 -21.60 10.47 -36.50
N GLU A 70 -21.11 9.82 -37.56
CA GLU A 70 -21.24 8.38 -37.79
C GLU A 70 -20.05 7.88 -38.62
N GLY A 71 -19.76 6.59 -38.54
CA GLY A 71 -18.65 5.99 -39.26
C GLY A 71 -18.86 4.50 -39.55
N SER A 72 -18.07 3.97 -40.48
CA SER A 72 -18.03 2.53 -40.78
C SER A 72 -16.60 2.01 -40.97
N GLY A 73 -16.39 0.73 -40.65
CA GLY A 73 -15.10 0.04 -40.70
C GLY A 73 -14.60 -0.39 -39.31
N TRP A 74 -14.18 -1.65 -39.21
CA TRP A 74 -13.81 -2.33 -37.95
C TRP A 74 -12.46 -1.92 -37.34
N ASN A 75 -11.57 -1.28 -38.11
CA ASN A 75 -10.22 -0.89 -37.66
C ASN A 75 -9.86 0.56 -38.04
N VAL A 76 -10.83 1.47 -37.92
CA VAL A 76 -10.65 2.88 -38.25
C VAL A 76 -10.94 3.73 -37.01
N ASP A 77 -10.00 4.62 -36.65
CA ASP A 77 -10.20 5.57 -35.56
C ASP A 77 -11.33 6.55 -35.91
N ARG A 78 -12.26 6.75 -34.98
CA ARG A 78 -13.39 7.66 -35.12
C ARG A 78 -13.04 8.98 -34.44
N VAL A 79 -13.16 10.06 -35.22
CA VAL A 79 -12.91 11.44 -34.76
C VAL A 79 -14.05 12.32 -35.24
N TYR A 80 -14.70 13.02 -34.32
CA TYR A 80 -15.86 13.86 -34.60
C TYR A 80 -15.68 15.24 -34.00
N THR A 81 -16.09 16.28 -34.72
CA THR A 81 -16.20 17.63 -34.16
C THR A 81 -17.48 17.73 -33.35
N ILE A 82 -17.38 18.21 -32.11
CA ILE A 82 -18.53 18.62 -31.29
C ILE A 82 -18.74 20.13 -31.53
N PRO A 83 -19.84 20.55 -32.17
CA PRO A 83 -20.15 21.96 -32.37
C PRO A 83 -20.28 22.72 -31.05
N GLY A 84 -19.71 23.91 -30.97
CA GLY A 84 -19.69 24.72 -29.76
C GLY A 84 -21.06 25.03 -29.18
N GLU A 85 -22.12 25.09 -29.99
CA GLU A 85 -23.49 25.28 -29.51
C GLU A 85 -24.01 24.14 -28.61
N LEU A 86 -23.43 22.94 -28.73
CA LEU A 86 -23.77 21.77 -27.90
C LEU A 86 -22.95 21.71 -26.59
N VAL A 87 -21.91 22.55 -26.49
CA VAL A 87 -20.91 22.49 -25.42
C VAL A 87 -21.30 23.43 -24.29
N HIS A 88 -21.68 22.85 -23.16
CA HIS A 88 -22.04 23.59 -21.95
C HIS A 88 -20.99 23.42 -20.84
N ALA A 89 -20.84 24.44 -20.02
CA ALA A 89 -20.07 24.34 -18.79
C ALA A 89 -20.72 23.35 -17.82
N GLY A 90 -19.93 22.53 -17.14
CA GLY A 90 -20.45 21.55 -16.19
C GLY A 90 -20.77 20.21 -16.84
N ALA A 91 -21.86 19.56 -16.44
CA ALA A 91 -22.15 18.18 -16.81
C ALA A 91 -22.56 18.02 -18.29
N ASN A 92 -21.90 17.09 -18.99
CA ASN A 92 -22.14 16.72 -20.38
C ASN A 92 -22.18 15.19 -20.52
N MET A 93 -22.73 14.69 -21.62
CA MET A 93 -22.82 13.27 -21.92
C MET A 93 -22.44 12.95 -23.36
N VAL A 94 -21.62 11.92 -23.55
CA VAL A 94 -21.36 11.28 -24.85
C VAL A 94 -22.15 9.97 -24.89
N ALA A 95 -22.84 9.71 -26.01
CA ALA A 95 -23.47 8.42 -26.26
C ALA A 95 -23.08 7.89 -27.64
N ILE A 96 -22.72 6.61 -27.72
CA ILE A 96 -22.30 5.93 -28.95
C ILE A 96 -23.21 4.74 -29.16
N ARG A 97 -23.91 4.70 -30.29
CA ARG A 97 -24.64 3.53 -30.77
C ARG A 97 -23.71 2.72 -31.68
N VAL A 98 -23.34 1.52 -31.27
CA VAL A 98 -22.47 0.60 -32.01
C VAL A 98 -23.31 -0.50 -32.65
N VAL A 99 -23.12 -0.75 -33.94
CA VAL A 99 -23.73 -1.87 -34.67
C VAL A 99 -22.61 -2.78 -35.14
N ASP A 100 -22.46 -3.90 -34.44
CA ASP A 100 -21.51 -4.97 -34.75
C ASP A 100 -22.24 -6.07 -35.54
N THR A 101 -21.74 -6.42 -36.72
CA THR A 101 -22.35 -7.43 -37.59
C THR A 101 -21.68 -8.80 -37.48
N GLY A 102 -20.61 -8.91 -36.70
CA GLY A 102 -20.01 -10.17 -36.28
C GLY A 102 -18.58 -10.02 -35.77
N GLY A 103 -18.25 -10.57 -34.61
CA GLY A 103 -16.88 -10.57 -34.10
C GLY A 103 -16.79 -10.12 -32.65
N ASN A 104 -15.98 -9.09 -32.38
CA ASN A 104 -15.94 -8.47 -31.05
C ASN A 104 -16.33 -6.99 -31.15
N GLY A 105 -17.49 -6.62 -30.63
CA GLY A 105 -17.99 -5.25 -30.73
C GLY A 105 -17.44 -4.26 -29.69
N GLY A 106 -17.87 -3.01 -29.82
CA GLY A 106 -17.52 -1.90 -28.93
C GLY A 106 -16.40 -1.00 -29.45
N VAL A 107 -15.82 -0.19 -28.56
CA VAL A 107 -14.66 0.68 -28.86
C VAL A 107 -13.39 -0.11 -28.57
N THR A 108 -12.89 -0.88 -29.52
CA THR A 108 -11.93 -1.97 -29.27
C THR A 108 -10.50 -1.51 -28.95
N SER A 109 -10.08 -0.35 -29.46
CA SER A 109 -8.72 0.21 -29.31
C SER A 109 -8.68 1.69 -29.69
N GLY A 110 -7.52 2.34 -29.66
CA GLY A 110 -7.36 3.74 -30.04
C GLY A 110 -7.57 4.73 -28.88
N SER A 111 -7.29 6.01 -29.14
CA SER A 111 -7.46 7.08 -28.16
C SER A 111 -8.94 7.41 -27.99
N VAL A 112 -9.40 7.49 -26.73
CA VAL A 112 -10.76 7.93 -26.39
C VAL A 112 -10.65 9.16 -25.52
N SER A 113 -10.97 10.33 -26.05
CA SER A 113 -10.76 11.63 -25.37
C SER A 113 -11.56 12.75 -26.00
N ILE A 114 -11.74 13.86 -25.26
CA ILE A 114 -12.24 15.12 -25.81
C ILE A 114 -11.15 16.18 -25.73
N ASP A 115 -10.77 16.69 -26.89
CA ASP A 115 -9.80 17.76 -27.04
C ASP A 115 -10.53 19.10 -27.12
N GLY A 116 -10.09 20.04 -26.28
CA GLY A 116 -10.56 21.41 -26.28
C GLY A 116 -9.40 22.41 -26.44
N PRO A 117 -9.69 23.72 -26.39
CA PRO A 117 -8.73 24.78 -26.70
C PRO A 117 -7.45 24.77 -25.85
N ASP A 118 -7.51 24.25 -24.62
CA ASP A 118 -6.44 24.34 -23.63
C ASP A 118 -6.09 22.98 -22.98
N GLY A 119 -6.52 21.86 -23.55
CA GLY A 119 -6.19 20.53 -23.03
C GLY A 119 -7.08 19.41 -23.56
N SER A 120 -6.88 18.20 -23.04
CA SER A 120 -7.63 17.00 -23.39
C SER A 120 -8.19 16.35 -22.13
N ILE A 121 -9.43 15.85 -22.21
CA ILE A 121 -10.06 15.03 -21.18
C ILE A 121 -10.05 13.59 -21.68
N GLY A 122 -9.25 12.74 -21.03
CA GLY A 122 -9.23 11.30 -21.31
C GLY A 122 -10.56 10.65 -20.93
N LEU A 123 -11.08 9.82 -21.82
CA LEU A 123 -12.27 8.97 -21.62
C LEU A 123 -11.91 7.48 -21.69
N ASP A 124 -10.61 7.16 -21.70
CA ASP A 124 -10.02 5.83 -21.70
C ASP A 124 -9.75 5.32 -20.27
N GLY A 125 -9.89 4.01 -20.06
CA GLY A 125 -9.58 3.38 -18.76
C GLY A 125 -10.72 3.40 -17.74
N GLY A 126 -11.86 4.07 -18.05
CA GLY A 126 -13.16 3.84 -17.42
C GLY A 126 -14.05 5.07 -17.27
N THR A 127 -15.17 5.11 -18.01
CA THR A 127 -16.46 5.80 -17.70
C THR A 127 -17.47 5.48 -18.81
N TRP A 128 -17.64 4.21 -19.16
CA TRP A 128 -18.63 3.83 -20.16
C TRP A 128 -19.64 2.86 -19.59
N LEU A 129 -20.92 3.25 -19.64
CA LEU A 129 -22.05 2.37 -19.42
C LEU A 129 -22.46 1.77 -20.75
N GLY A 130 -22.54 0.45 -20.82
CA GLY A 130 -23.07 -0.28 -21.94
C GLY A 130 -24.47 -0.82 -21.69
N ARG A 131 -25.28 -0.87 -22.75
CA ARG A 131 -26.54 -1.61 -22.77
C ARG A 131 -26.78 -2.27 -24.12
N LYS A 132 -27.24 -3.52 -24.10
CA LYS A 132 -27.67 -4.27 -25.30
C LYS A 132 -29.01 -3.77 -25.79
N GLY A 133 -29.22 -3.76 -27.10
CA GLY A 133 -30.45 -3.33 -27.74
C GLY A 133 -30.32 -1.99 -28.45
N ASP A 134 -31.39 -1.58 -29.12
CA ASP A 134 -31.37 -0.45 -30.03
C ASP A 134 -32.53 0.54 -29.76
N ASP A 135 -32.56 1.10 -28.56
CA ASP A 135 -33.52 2.13 -28.21
C ASP A 135 -32.93 3.52 -28.49
N PRO A 136 -33.47 4.28 -29.45
CA PRO A 136 -32.93 5.59 -29.83
C PRO A 136 -33.08 6.66 -28.73
N THR A 137 -33.89 6.42 -27.70
CA THR A 137 -34.04 7.34 -26.56
C THR A 137 -32.82 7.32 -25.63
N TRP A 138 -31.94 6.31 -25.74
CA TRP A 138 -30.77 6.18 -24.88
C TRP A 138 -29.67 7.20 -25.15
N LYS A 139 -29.76 7.97 -26.24
CA LYS A 139 -28.91 9.14 -26.47
C LYS A 139 -29.30 10.34 -25.59
N ASP A 140 -30.52 10.37 -25.08
CA ASP A 140 -31.09 11.55 -24.43
C ASP A 140 -30.67 11.64 -22.97
N TRP A 141 -30.59 12.88 -22.47
CA TRP A 141 -30.37 13.13 -21.06
C TRP A 141 -31.58 12.68 -20.21
N PRO A 142 -31.36 11.98 -19.09
CA PRO A 142 -32.44 11.56 -18.19
C PRO A 142 -32.99 12.72 -17.34
N VAL A 143 -32.31 13.86 -17.31
CA VAL A 143 -32.65 15.08 -16.54
C VAL A 143 -32.30 16.33 -17.37
N GLU A 144 -32.86 17.49 -17.02
CA GLU A 144 -32.60 18.74 -17.76
C GLU A 144 -31.10 19.11 -17.76
N ILE A 145 -30.56 19.33 -18.96
CA ILE A 145 -29.16 19.73 -19.19
C ILE A 145 -28.88 21.07 -18.48
N GLY A 146 -27.73 21.16 -17.80
CA GLY A 146 -27.34 22.36 -17.04
C GLY A 146 -28.01 22.49 -15.66
N SER A 147 -28.92 21.59 -15.28
CA SER A 147 -29.52 21.59 -13.94
C SER A 147 -28.54 21.12 -12.85
N ILE A 148 -28.82 21.50 -11.60
CA ILE A 148 -28.08 20.96 -10.45
C ILE A 148 -28.23 19.44 -10.34
N GLN A 149 -29.35 18.88 -10.80
CA GLN A 149 -29.58 17.44 -10.83
C GLN A 149 -28.69 16.74 -11.86
N ALA A 150 -28.49 17.32 -13.05
CA ALA A 150 -27.52 16.83 -14.04
C ALA A 150 -26.09 16.84 -13.48
N THR A 151 -25.73 17.90 -12.76
CA THR A 151 -24.42 18.01 -12.10
C THR A 151 -24.25 17.00 -10.98
N LEU A 152 -25.28 16.80 -10.14
CA LEU A 152 -25.26 15.81 -9.07
C LEU A 152 -25.25 14.38 -9.61
N LEU A 153 -25.99 14.10 -10.69
CA LEU A 153 -25.99 12.80 -11.36
C LEU A 153 -24.62 12.48 -11.94
N ALA A 154 -24.02 13.43 -12.68
CA ALA A 154 -22.65 13.29 -13.17
C ALA A 154 -21.66 13.10 -12.00
N ARG A 155 -21.69 13.96 -10.97
CA ARG A 155 -20.79 13.83 -9.81
C ARG A 155 -21.00 12.55 -9.03
N GLN A 156 -22.24 12.08 -8.84
CA GLN A 156 -22.54 10.82 -8.16
C GLN A 156 -21.97 9.65 -8.97
N TYR A 157 -22.11 9.67 -10.29
CA TYR A 157 -21.54 8.68 -11.19
C TYR A 157 -20.01 8.70 -11.21
N LEU A 158 -19.40 9.89 -11.17
CA LEU A 158 -17.94 10.05 -11.09
C LEU A 158 -17.39 9.69 -9.69
N SER A 159 -18.16 9.92 -8.62
CA SER A 159 -17.75 9.66 -7.23
C SER A 159 -17.65 8.17 -6.87
N THR A 160 -18.25 7.29 -7.66
CA THR A 160 -18.20 5.83 -7.43
C THR A 160 -16.99 5.16 -8.09
N GLN A 161 -16.15 5.89 -8.84
CA GLN A 161 -15.13 5.29 -9.71
C GLN A 161 -13.72 5.93 -9.67
N GLY A 162 -13.41 6.77 -8.67
CA GLY A 162 -12.05 7.36 -8.53
C GLY A 162 -11.81 8.60 -9.42
N GLU A 163 -10.86 9.44 -9.02
CA GLU A 163 -10.70 10.87 -9.39
C GLU A 163 -10.28 11.18 -10.85
N GLY A 164 -10.48 10.27 -11.81
CA GLY A 164 -10.01 10.44 -13.20
C GLY A 164 -10.86 11.38 -14.10
N ALA A 165 -12.07 11.75 -13.67
CA ALA A 165 -13.07 12.37 -14.55
C ALA A 165 -13.43 13.84 -14.24
N ILE A 166 -12.64 14.50 -13.37
CA ILE A 166 -12.78 15.94 -13.11
C ILE A 166 -11.64 16.63 -13.86
N ALA A 167 -11.98 17.53 -14.79
CA ALA A 167 -10.99 18.39 -15.43
C ALA A 167 -10.13 19.07 -14.34
N PRO A 168 -8.78 19.07 -14.44
CA PRO A 168 -7.94 19.87 -13.55
C PRO A 168 -8.38 21.33 -13.72
N GLY A 169 -9.02 21.88 -12.69
CA GLY A 169 -9.61 23.22 -12.74
C GLY A 169 -8.57 24.24 -13.21
N ASN A 170 -8.87 24.94 -14.31
CA ASN A 170 -8.09 26.03 -14.92
C ASN A 170 -6.59 25.94 -14.63
N GLY A 171 -5.98 24.84 -15.11
CA GLY A 171 -4.59 24.50 -14.83
C GLY A 171 -3.64 25.64 -15.17
N MET A 172 -2.78 26.02 -14.21
CA MET A 172 -1.62 26.85 -14.50
C MET A 172 -0.83 26.23 -15.65
N LYS A 173 -0.52 27.01 -16.68
CA LYS A 173 0.37 26.58 -17.75
C LYS A 173 1.79 26.52 -17.19
N SER A 174 2.25 25.32 -16.81
CA SER A 174 3.62 25.11 -16.33
C SER A 174 4.60 25.36 -17.46
N SER A 175 5.62 26.20 -17.23
CA SER A 175 6.73 26.30 -18.19
C SER A 175 7.48 24.97 -18.25
N GLY A 176 7.69 24.41 -19.44
CA GLY A 176 8.38 23.12 -19.64
C GLY A 176 9.89 23.12 -19.26
N GLN A 177 10.40 24.19 -18.64
CA GLN A 177 11.83 24.47 -18.45
C GLN A 177 12.38 24.19 -17.04
N ALA A 178 11.56 23.76 -16.06
CA ALA A 178 12.05 23.51 -14.70
C ALA A 178 13.08 22.36 -14.64
N THR A 179 14.27 22.64 -14.11
CA THR A 179 15.33 21.65 -13.91
C THR A 179 15.04 20.76 -12.70
N ARG A 180 15.59 19.53 -12.75
CA ARG A 180 15.57 18.60 -11.62
C ARG A 180 16.21 19.29 -10.40
N PRO A 181 15.65 19.13 -9.19
CA PRO A 181 16.31 19.54 -7.96
C PRO A 181 17.66 18.84 -7.76
N ASP A 182 18.52 19.47 -6.95
CA ASP A 182 19.76 18.86 -6.48
C ASP A 182 19.45 17.70 -5.50
N GLY A 183 20.41 16.79 -5.30
CA GLY A 183 20.26 15.60 -4.45
C GLY A 183 20.11 14.30 -5.24
N ASP A 184 20.47 13.17 -4.65
CA ASP A 184 20.54 11.90 -5.38
C ASP A 184 19.21 11.16 -5.43
N LYS A 185 18.43 11.22 -4.35
CA LYS A 185 17.20 10.43 -4.16
C LYS A 185 15.97 11.35 -4.07
N VAL A 186 15.50 11.83 -5.24
CA VAL A 186 14.38 12.78 -5.32
C VAL A 186 13.22 12.27 -6.17
N ILE A 187 12.00 12.45 -5.67
CA ILE A 187 10.74 12.23 -6.39
C ILE A 187 10.19 13.61 -6.73
N TRP A 188 10.17 14.01 -8.01
CA TRP A 188 9.93 15.40 -8.39
C TRP A 188 9.01 15.58 -9.59
N TYR A 189 8.37 16.76 -9.67
CA TYR A 189 7.37 17.11 -10.69
C TYR A 189 7.49 18.58 -11.10
N ARG A 190 7.02 18.88 -12.32
CA ARG A 190 6.93 20.24 -12.88
C ARG A 190 5.53 20.86 -12.77
N THR A 191 4.59 20.10 -12.20
CA THR A 191 3.18 20.49 -12.05
C THR A 191 2.74 20.23 -10.61
N PRO A 192 1.84 21.07 -10.07
CA PRO A 192 1.18 20.76 -8.81
C PRO A 192 0.33 19.49 -8.96
N ALA A 193 0.06 18.80 -7.85
CA ALA A 193 -0.91 17.70 -7.85
C ALA A 193 -2.36 18.21 -7.99
N GLY A 194 -2.59 19.49 -7.68
CA GLY A 194 -3.90 20.12 -7.72
C GLY A 194 -4.82 19.49 -6.68
N THR A 195 -5.88 18.82 -7.13
CA THR A 195 -6.80 18.06 -6.26
C THR A 195 -6.56 16.56 -6.28
N ASN A 196 -5.67 16.05 -7.13
CA ASN A 196 -5.42 14.61 -7.27
C ASN A 196 -4.53 14.10 -6.13
N TRP A 197 -5.11 13.33 -5.21
CA TRP A 197 -4.37 12.82 -4.05
C TRP A 197 -3.27 11.84 -4.45
N ASN A 198 -3.48 11.06 -5.52
CA ASN A 198 -2.53 10.07 -6.05
C ASN A 198 -1.29 10.70 -6.73
N GLU A 199 -1.26 12.02 -6.85
CA GLU A 199 -0.08 12.77 -7.27
C GLU A 199 0.59 13.52 -6.11
N GLY A 200 -0.01 13.53 -4.92
CA GLY A 200 0.56 14.18 -3.73
C GLY A 200 1.86 13.53 -3.27
N LEU A 201 2.65 14.28 -2.49
CA LEU A 201 3.89 13.78 -1.87
C LEU A 201 3.68 13.55 -0.37
N PRO A 202 3.93 12.34 0.15
CA PRO A 202 3.74 12.03 1.56
C PRO A 202 4.90 12.53 2.42
N VAL A 203 4.58 13.06 3.60
CA VAL A 203 5.50 13.26 4.73
C VAL A 203 4.95 12.54 5.96
N GLY A 204 5.82 12.04 6.84
CA GLY A 204 5.40 11.38 8.08
C GLY A 204 6.53 11.22 9.08
N ASN A 205 6.18 11.12 10.37
CA ASN A 205 7.14 10.91 11.46
C ASN A 205 6.89 9.62 12.25
N GLY A 206 6.15 8.68 11.65
CA GLY A 206 5.59 7.48 12.29
C GLY A 206 4.16 7.70 12.75
N ARG A 207 3.87 8.82 13.43
CA ARG A 207 2.55 9.08 14.03
C ARG A 207 1.71 10.08 13.24
N LEU A 208 2.27 11.26 12.99
CA LEU A 208 1.65 12.33 12.21
C LEU A 208 2.15 12.25 10.78
N GLY A 209 1.23 12.38 9.84
CA GLY A 209 1.52 12.37 8.42
C GLY A 209 0.74 13.44 7.67
N GLY A 210 1.16 13.71 6.44
CA GLY A 210 0.35 14.47 5.51
C GLY A 210 0.71 14.24 4.06
N MET A 211 -0.28 14.43 3.20
CA MET A 211 -0.14 14.40 1.74
C MET A 211 -0.13 15.83 1.20
N VAL A 212 1.02 16.27 0.66
CA VAL A 212 1.21 17.64 0.15
C VAL A 212 0.84 17.70 -1.34
N LEU A 213 -0.16 18.50 -1.70
CA LEU A 213 -0.66 18.60 -3.09
C LEU A 213 -0.03 19.76 -3.88
N GLY A 214 0.36 20.83 -3.20
CA GLY A 214 1.26 21.85 -3.75
C GLY A 214 0.68 22.84 -4.77
N ASP A 215 -0.62 23.06 -4.86
CA ASP A 215 -1.17 24.10 -5.76
C ASP A 215 -0.74 25.53 -5.32
N PRO A 216 -0.17 26.38 -6.21
CA PRO A 216 0.26 27.73 -5.83
C PRO A 216 -0.85 28.66 -5.34
N ARG A 217 -2.10 28.50 -5.82
CA ARG A 217 -3.26 29.33 -5.45
C ARG A 217 -4.11 28.70 -4.35
N ARG A 218 -4.20 27.37 -4.33
CA ARG A 218 -5.04 26.58 -3.40
C ARG A 218 -4.21 25.48 -2.76
N TRP A 219 -3.21 25.89 -1.99
CA TRP A 219 -2.32 24.95 -1.36
C TRP A 219 -3.05 24.13 -0.31
N LYS A 220 -2.80 22.81 -0.30
CA LYS A 220 -3.39 21.87 0.65
C LYS A 220 -2.34 20.88 1.13
N ILE A 221 -2.38 20.62 2.42
CA ILE A 221 -1.88 19.38 3.01
C ILE A 221 -3.07 18.64 3.66
N GLN A 222 -3.33 17.42 3.20
CA GLN A 222 -4.26 16.52 3.86
C GLN A 222 -3.50 15.83 5.00
N LEU A 223 -4.00 15.90 6.23
CA LEU A 223 -3.32 15.46 7.44
C LEU A 223 -3.90 14.15 7.97
N ASN A 224 -3.02 13.37 8.59
CA ASN A 224 -3.33 12.13 9.26
C ASN A 224 -2.64 12.08 10.63
N GLU A 225 -3.27 11.36 11.57
CA GLU A 225 -2.65 10.90 12.81
C GLU A 225 -3.05 9.44 12.99
N ASP A 226 -2.11 8.58 13.36
CA ASP A 226 -2.25 7.13 13.32
C ASP A 226 -3.38 6.57 14.20
N GLY A 227 -3.81 7.28 15.25
CA GLY A 227 -4.84 6.88 16.20
C GLY A 227 -6.27 7.39 15.89
N VAL A 228 -6.47 8.13 14.78
CA VAL A 228 -7.81 8.57 14.35
C VAL A 228 -8.60 7.42 13.71
N TRP A 229 -9.31 6.65 14.55
CA TRP A 229 -10.12 5.50 14.13
C TRP A 229 -11.57 5.62 14.57
N ALA A 230 -12.50 5.18 13.73
CA ALA A 230 -13.89 4.98 14.10
C ALA A 230 -14.09 3.67 14.87
N GLY A 231 -15.02 3.70 15.83
CA GLY A 231 -15.41 2.57 16.67
C GLY A 231 -14.61 2.44 17.96
N THR A 232 -15.26 1.92 19.00
CA THR A 232 -14.68 1.61 20.33
C THR A 232 -14.38 0.12 20.48
N PRO A 233 -13.61 -0.32 21.49
CA PRO A 233 -13.55 -1.73 21.85
C PRO A 233 -14.97 -2.34 21.99
N ALA A 234 -15.15 -3.56 21.49
CA ALA A 234 -16.45 -4.23 21.54
C ALA A 234 -16.31 -5.74 21.61
N ASP A 235 -17.17 -6.35 22.42
CA ASP A 235 -17.24 -7.80 22.53
C ASP A 235 -17.96 -8.40 21.33
N ARG A 236 -17.17 -9.04 20.45
CA ARG A 236 -17.64 -9.73 19.25
C ARG A 236 -17.53 -11.25 19.39
N VAL A 237 -17.28 -11.78 20.58
CA VAL A 237 -17.04 -13.21 20.78
C VAL A 237 -18.34 -14.02 20.66
N ARG A 238 -18.32 -15.06 19.83
CA ARG A 238 -19.40 -16.07 19.74
C ARG A 238 -19.28 -17.11 20.85
N ARG A 239 -19.79 -16.79 22.04
CA ARG A 239 -19.78 -17.73 23.19
C ARG A 239 -20.49 -19.04 22.84
N GLY A 240 -19.85 -20.17 23.16
CA GLY A 240 -20.39 -21.51 22.88
C GLY A 240 -20.08 -22.04 21.49
N ALA A 241 -19.31 -21.32 20.65
CA ALA A 241 -18.91 -21.83 19.33
C ALA A 241 -18.16 -23.17 19.43
N HIS A 242 -17.31 -23.34 20.47
CA HIS A 242 -16.53 -24.55 20.69
C HIS A 242 -17.37 -25.84 20.78
N THR A 243 -18.63 -25.78 21.23
CA THR A 243 -19.50 -26.98 21.31
C THR A 243 -19.90 -27.52 19.94
N HIS A 244 -19.62 -26.78 18.86
CA HIS A 244 -19.90 -27.15 17.48
C HIS A 244 -18.64 -27.49 16.69
N LEU A 245 -17.45 -27.37 17.30
CA LEU A 245 -16.17 -27.56 16.62
C LEU A 245 -15.99 -29.00 16.15
N ASP A 246 -16.23 -29.98 17.04
CA ASP A 246 -16.11 -31.40 16.71
C ASP A 246 -17.10 -31.80 15.62
N LYS A 247 -18.34 -31.29 15.69
CA LYS A 247 -19.33 -31.55 14.65
C LYS A 247 -18.92 -30.97 13.29
N ALA A 248 -18.32 -29.78 13.26
CA ALA A 248 -17.80 -29.20 12.03
C ALA A 248 -16.67 -30.07 11.45
N ARG A 249 -15.75 -30.56 12.28
CA ARG A 249 -14.65 -31.45 11.87
C ARG A 249 -15.19 -32.79 11.33
N GLU A 250 -16.13 -33.42 12.04
CA GLU A 250 -16.81 -34.64 11.58
C GLU A 250 -17.40 -34.47 10.18
N LEU A 251 -18.11 -33.35 9.94
CA LEU A 251 -18.72 -33.07 8.64
C LEU A 251 -17.66 -32.90 7.54
N ILE A 252 -16.55 -32.20 7.81
CA ILE A 252 -15.47 -32.03 6.83
C ILE A 252 -14.82 -33.38 6.50
N PHE A 253 -14.50 -34.19 7.51
CA PHE A 253 -13.93 -35.53 7.29
C PHE A 253 -14.88 -36.48 6.57
N ALA A 254 -16.19 -36.35 6.77
CA ALA A 254 -17.21 -37.11 6.04
C ALA A 254 -17.42 -36.62 4.58
N GLY A 255 -16.77 -35.52 4.17
CA GLY A 255 -16.96 -34.91 2.85
C GLY A 255 -18.18 -33.99 2.76
N GLU A 256 -18.92 -33.76 3.85
CA GLU A 256 -20.07 -32.86 3.95
C GLU A 256 -19.64 -31.39 4.13
N VAL A 257 -18.70 -30.93 3.30
CA VAL A 257 -17.97 -29.66 3.48
C VAL A 257 -18.87 -28.42 3.42
N VAL A 258 -19.94 -28.44 2.63
CA VAL A 258 -20.90 -27.33 2.53
C VAL A 258 -21.73 -27.18 3.80
N GLU A 259 -22.13 -28.29 4.45
CA GLU A 259 -22.84 -28.24 5.73
C GLU A 259 -21.90 -27.82 6.86
N ALA A 260 -20.64 -28.29 6.84
CA ALA A 260 -19.61 -27.79 7.75
C ALA A 260 -19.42 -26.27 7.61
N GLN A 261 -19.29 -25.77 6.37
CA GLN A 261 -19.15 -24.34 6.10
C GLN A 261 -20.35 -23.54 6.63
N LYS A 262 -21.59 -23.98 6.41
CA LYS A 262 -22.79 -23.34 6.96
C LYS A 262 -22.77 -23.31 8.49
N LEU A 263 -22.36 -24.41 9.12
CA LEU A 263 -22.23 -24.50 10.57
C LEU A 263 -21.19 -23.51 11.10
N VAL A 264 -20.00 -23.48 10.49
CA VAL A 264 -18.91 -22.56 10.86
C VAL A 264 -19.33 -21.10 10.66
N GLN A 265 -19.93 -20.77 9.53
CA GLN A 265 -20.46 -19.44 9.21
C GLN A 265 -21.49 -18.96 10.26
N LYS A 266 -22.31 -19.87 10.76
CA LYS A 266 -23.35 -19.55 11.76
C LYS A 266 -22.79 -19.40 13.17
N GLN A 267 -21.91 -20.32 13.57
CA GLN A 267 -21.52 -20.46 14.98
C GLN A 267 -20.23 -19.71 15.33
N PHE A 268 -19.28 -19.59 14.40
CA PHE A 268 -17.96 -18.99 14.68
C PHE A 268 -17.85 -17.55 14.17
N MET A 269 -18.47 -17.22 13.04
CA MET A 269 -18.27 -15.92 12.39
C MET A 269 -19.07 -14.79 13.03
N SER A 270 -18.38 -13.71 13.37
CA SER A 270 -18.99 -12.45 13.79
C SER A 270 -19.24 -11.52 12.60
N GLN A 271 -20.16 -10.57 12.78
CA GLN A 271 -20.48 -9.62 11.71
C GLN A 271 -19.29 -8.68 11.47
N ARG A 272 -19.00 -8.39 10.20
CA ARG A 272 -18.04 -7.35 9.83
C ARG A 272 -18.65 -5.96 10.08
N TRP A 273 -17.91 -5.09 10.76
CA TRP A 273 -18.27 -3.70 10.98
C TRP A 273 -17.37 -2.76 10.19
N THR A 274 -17.86 -1.57 9.89
CA THR A 274 -17.05 -0.48 9.31
C THR A 274 -16.50 0.32 10.50
N ARG A 275 -15.20 0.15 10.78
CA ARG A 275 -14.47 0.80 11.87
C ARG A 275 -13.13 1.23 11.33
N SER A 276 -13.17 2.22 10.46
CA SER A 276 -12.00 2.53 9.66
C SER A 276 -11.06 3.50 10.36
N TYR A 277 -9.78 3.39 10.01
CA TYR A 277 -8.86 4.50 10.02
C TYR A 277 -9.47 5.69 9.25
N GLN A 278 -9.16 6.93 9.65
CA GLN A 278 -9.73 8.13 9.01
C GLN A 278 -8.70 9.25 8.83
N THR A 279 -8.95 10.10 7.84
CA THR A 279 -8.30 11.42 7.72
C THR A 279 -8.53 12.27 8.97
N LEU A 280 -7.49 13.00 9.39
CA LEU A 280 -7.55 13.93 10.52
C LEU A 280 -8.22 15.25 10.10
N ALA A 281 -7.62 15.96 9.15
CA ALA A 281 -8.10 17.25 8.66
C ALA A 281 -7.34 17.67 7.38
N ASP A 282 -7.87 18.63 6.63
CA ASP A 282 -7.17 19.36 5.58
C ASP A 282 -6.76 20.74 6.11
N LEU A 283 -5.48 21.08 6.00
CA LEU A 283 -5.02 22.47 6.11
C LEU A 283 -5.06 23.10 4.71
N ASN A 284 -5.97 24.05 4.54
CA ASN A 284 -6.22 24.74 3.29
C ASN A 284 -5.65 26.16 3.34
N VAL A 285 -4.87 26.53 2.33
CA VAL A 285 -4.30 27.85 2.18
C VAL A 285 -4.63 28.42 0.80
N LYS A 286 -5.45 29.47 0.76
CA LYS A 286 -5.77 30.21 -0.45
C LYS A 286 -4.83 31.40 -0.59
N GLN A 287 -3.92 31.35 -1.56
CA GLN A 287 -3.00 32.43 -1.87
C GLN A 287 -3.61 33.37 -2.93
N SER A 288 -3.57 34.66 -2.65
CA SER A 288 -3.93 35.72 -3.61
C SER A 288 -2.70 36.23 -4.36
N GLY A 289 -2.92 36.87 -5.51
CA GLY A 289 -1.87 37.57 -6.24
C GLY A 289 -0.99 36.71 -7.16
N ILE A 290 -1.28 35.41 -7.30
CA ILE A 290 -0.56 34.49 -8.18
C ILE A 290 -1.17 34.49 -9.60
N ASP A 291 -0.34 34.79 -10.60
CA ASP A 291 -0.69 34.75 -12.01
C ASP A 291 -0.93 33.34 -12.56
N GLU A 292 -1.44 33.25 -13.79
CA GLU A 292 -1.76 31.97 -14.45
C GLU A 292 -0.52 31.24 -14.95
N GLN A 293 0.54 31.97 -15.29
CA GLN A 293 1.81 31.41 -15.71
C GLN A 293 2.77 31.39 -14.54
N VAL A 294 3.20 30.20 -14.15
CA VAL A 294 4.20 29.99 -13.10
C VAL A 294 5.26 28.99 -13.56
N ASN A 295 6.50 29.26 -13.16
CA ASN A 295 7.61 28.32 -13.36
C ASN A 295 7.67 27.38 -12.14
N TYR A 296 6.82 26.36 -12.14
CA TYR A 296 6.59 25.52 -10.97
C TYR A 296 7.47 24.27 -10.94
N ARG A 297 7.93 23.90 -9.73
CA ARG A 297 8.45 22.57 -9.41
C ARG A 297 8.10 22.17 -7.98
N ARG A 298 7.95 20.86 -7.75
CA ARG A 298 7.84 20.27 -6.41
C ARG A 298 8.61 18.97 -6.32
N TRP A 299 9.10 18.62 -5.15
CA TRP A 299 9.81 17.37 -4.93
C TRP A 299 9.77 16.91 -3.49
N LEU A 300 9.88 15.60 -3.31
CA LEU A 300 10.21 14.94 -2.06
C LEU A 300 11.68 14.51 -2.16
N ASP A 301 12.49 14.99 -1.23
CA ASP A 301 13.84 14.51 -1.02
C ASP A 301 13.81 13.39 0.04
N LEU A 302 14.18 12.17 -0.39
CA LEU A 302 14.14 10.99 0.47
C LEU A 302 15.27 10.99 1.51
N ASP A 303 16.37 11.72 1.29
CA ASP A 303 17.48 11.80 2.24
C ASP A 303 17.19 12.79 3.38
N SER A 304 16.52 13.91 3.08
CA SER A 304 16.17 14.91 4.10
C SER A 304 14.74 14.78 4.65
N ALA A 305 13.91 13.89 4.09
CA ALA A 305 12.50 13.73 4.40
C ALA A 305 11.70 15.04 4.33
N GLN A 306 11.97 15.84 3.29
CA GLN A 306 11.34 17.13 3.07
C GLN A 306 10.62 17.18 1.72
N VAL A 307 9.37 17.63 1.75
CA VAL A 307 8.68 18.09 0.53
C VAL A 307 8.97 19.58 0.33
N SER A 308 9.36 19.94 -0.89
CA SER A 308 9.65 21.32 -1.26
C SER A 308 8.90 21.69 -2.54
N GLU A 309 8.51 22.96 -2.64
CA GLU A 309 7.89 23.57 -3.81
C GLU A 309 8.59 24.89 -4.09
N GLU A 310 8.80 25.18 -5.36
CA GLU A 310 9.26 26.49 -5.80
C GLU A 310 8.48 26.93 -7.04
N PHE A 311 8.10 28.20 -7.06
CA PHE A 311 7.50 28.80 -8.24
C PHE A 311 7.75 30.30 -8.32
N THR A 312 7.79 30.83 -9.53
CA THR A 312 7.88 32.27 -9.78
C THR A 312 6.55 32.79 -10.31
N SER A 313 6.06 33.89 -9.73
CA SER A 313 4.87 34.61 -10.20
C SER A 313 5.09 36.11 -10.06
N LYS A 314 4.78 36.90 -11.10
CA LYS A 314 5.06 38.36 -11.15
C LYS A 314 6.51 38.74 -10.81
N GLY A 315 7.47 37.88 -11.15
CA GLY A 315 8.89 38.10 -10.83
C GLY A 315 9.28 37.83 -9.37
N VAL A 316 8.34 37.41 -8.51
CA VAL A 316 8.62 36.97 -7.12
C VAL A 316 8.80 35.46 -7.11
N LYS A 317 9.89 34.97 -6.51
CA LYS A 317 10.12 33.55 -6.24
C LYS A 317 9.51 33.18 -4.89
N TYR A 318 8.62 32.21 -4.91
CA TYR A 318 8.00 31.59 -3.73
C TYR A 318 8.69 30.25 -3.46
N SER A 319 8.96 29.97 -2.19
CA SER A 319 9.43 28.68 -1.69
C SER A 319 8.47 28.18 -0.62
N ARG A 320 8.07 26.90 -0.71
CA ARG A 320 7.32 26.22 0.34
C ARG A 320 8.04 24.94 0.72
N ARG A 321 8.19 24.68 2.01
CA ARG A 321 8.90 23.49 2.52
C ARG A 321 8.08 22.84 3.63
N VAL A 322 7.99 21.52 3.65
CA VAL A 322 7.21 20.74 4.61
C VAL A 322 8.03 19.57 5.13
N ILE A 323 8.08 19.42 6.45
CA ILE A 323 8.66 18.28 7.16
C ILE A 323 7.67 17.73 8.19
N ALA A 324 7.79 16.45 8.51
CA ALA A 324 7.16 15.86 9.69
C ALA A 324 8.28 15.53 10.69
N SER A 325 8.54 16.43 11.66
CA SER A 325 9.60 16.25 12.65
C SER A 325 9.20 15.21 13.70
N ARG A 326 9.98 14.13 13.82
CA ARG A 326 9.85 13.19 14.95
C ARG A 326 10.41 13.77 16.25
N PRO A 327 11.63 14.35 16.30
CA PRO A 327 12.17 14.93 17.52
C PRO A 327 11.28 16.01 18.15
N ASP A 328 10.56 16.76 17.30
CA ASP A 328 9.67 17.84 17.73
C ASP A 328 8.17 17.46 17.68
N ARG A 329 7.85 16.22 17.29
CA ARG A 329 6.49 15.64 17.26
C ARG A 329 5.46 16.51 16.54
N CYS A 330 5.85 17.13 15.43
CA CYS A 330 4.99 18.05 14.67
C CYS A 330 5.19 17.93 13.15
N VAL A 331 4.18 18.32 12.37
CA VAL A 331 4.36 18.70 10.97
C VAL A 331 4.63 20.20 10.92
N ALA A 332 5.69 20.62 10.22
CA ALA A 332 6.03 22.02 10.04
C ALA A 332 6.00 22.36 8.55
N ALA A 333 5.36 23.48 8.19
CA ALA A 333 5.36 24.00 6.82
C ALA A 333 5.81 25.47 6.83
N LEU A 334 6.79 25.82 6.00
CA LEU A 334 7.30 27.18 5.86
C LEU A 334 7.00 27.71 4.46
N PHE A 335 6.38 28.89 4.39
CA PHE A 335 6.21 29.68 3.17
C PHE A 335 7.14 30.88 3.25
N ASP A 336 7.89 31.11 2.18
CA ASP A 336 8.94 32.12 2.11
C ASP A 336 9.02 32.72 0.70
N VAL A 337 9.48 33.97 0.60
CA VAL A 337 9.58 34.71 -0.67
C VAL A 337 10.90 35.48 -0.78
N ASP A 338 11.40 35.66 -2.00
CA ASP A 338 12.62 36.42 -2.26
C ASP A 338 12.42 37.95 -2.28
N GLN A 339 11.17 38.41 -2.25
CA GLN A 339 10.81 39.82 -2.19
C GLN A 339 9.81 40.06 -1.05
N PRO A 340 10.00 41.13 -0.24
CA PRO A 340 9.18 41.36 0.93
C PRO A 340 7.72 41.63 0.57
N ALA A 341 6.84 41.34 1.52
CA ALA A 341 5.40 41.60 1.49
C ALA A 341 4.63 40.93 0.33
N ALA A 342 5.09 39.78 -0.16
CA ALA A 342 4.46 39.08 -1.28
C ALA A 342 3.48 37.96 -0.85
N ILE A 343 3.47 37.53 0.42
CA ILE A 343 2.57 36.47 0.89
C ILE A 343 1.25 37.08 1.37
N SER A 344 0.15 36.77 0.66
CA SER A 344 -1.20 37.15 1.06
C SER A 344 -2.12 35.94 0.97
N ILE A 345 -2.49 35.39 2.13
CA ILE A 345 -3.14 34.09 2.25
C ILE A 345 -4.38 34.11 3.14
N GLU A 346 -5.29 33.18 2.86
CA GLU A 346 -6.38 32.79 3.76
C GLU A 346 -6.17 31.35 4.19
N VAL A 347 -6.18 31.11 5.50
CA VAL A 347 -5.87 29.82 6.12
C VAL A 347 -7.12 29.29 6.81
N GLY A 348 -7.44 28.01 6.60
CA GLY A 348 -8.52 27.33 7.28
C GLY A 348 -8.30 25.82 7.39
N LEU A 349 -8.94 25.22 8.39
CA LEU A 349 -9.00 23.77 8.59
C LEU A 349 -10.37 23.26 8.18
N SER A 350 -10.40 22.09 7.54
CA SER A 350 -11.66 21.41 7.20
C SER A 350 -11.54 19.90 7.36
N ARG A 351 -12.67 19.24 7.57
CA ARG A 351 -12.81 17.78 7.50
C ARG A 351 -14.15 17.49 6.84
N GLU A 352 -14.26 16.42 6.08
CA GLU A 352 -15.49 16.08 5.36
C GLU A 352 -16.70 16.01 6.31
N VAL A 353 -16.50 15.37 7.47
CA VAL A 353 -17.48 15.25 8.56
C VAL A 353 -16.80 15.31 9.92
N ASP A 354 -17.59 15.50 10.98
CA ASP A 354 -17.22 15.29 12.38
C ASP A 354 -15.96 16.05 12.83
N GLY A 355 -15.70 17.23 12.27
CA GLY A 355 -14.59 18.11 12.64
C GLY A 355 -15.02 19.59 12.69
N THR A 356 -14.61 20.30 13.73
CA THR A 356 -14.94 21.72 13.93
C THR A 356 -13.83 22.44 14.69
N LEU A 357 -13.84 23.78 14.66
CA LEU A 357 -13.07 24.54 15.64
C LEU A 357 -13.60 24.31 17.05
N LEU A 358 -12.71 24.02 17.99
CA LEU A 358 -13.02 23.82 19.40
C LEU A 358 -13.14 25.14 20.16
N GLU A 359 -12.48 26.20 19.65
CA GLU A 359 -12.57 27.55 20.18
C GLU A 359 -12.37 28.58 19.06
N PRO A 360 -12.77 29.86 19.25
CA PRO A 360 -12.45 30.93 18.33
C PRO A 360 -10.94 31.06 18.12
N VAL A 361 -10.55 31.40 16.89
CA VAL A 361 -9.14 31.68 16.55
C VAL A 361 -8.59 32.75 17.49
N ARG A 362 -7.40 32.51 18.03
CA ARG A 362 -6.69 33.49 18.86
C ARG A 362 -5.52 34.07 18.07
N ILE A 363 -5.26 35.36 18.26
CA ILE A 363 -4.11 36.08 17.68
C ILE A 363 -3.43 36.83 18.82
N ASP A 364 -2.12 36.67 18.95
CA ASP A 364 -1.27 37.39 19.90
C ASP A 364 0.04 37.73 19.19
N GLY A 365 0.32 39.03 19.09
CA GLY A 365 1.42 39.57 18.29
C GLY A 365 1.49 38.99 16.88
N ASN A 366 2.57 38.25 16.60
CA ASN A 366 2.84 37.66 15.29
C ASN A 366 2.38 36.19 15.15
N ARG A 367 1.67 35.64 16.14
CA ARG A 367 1.21 34.25 16.16
C ARG A 367 -0.31 34.16 16.25
N ALA A 368 -0.86 33.14 15.60
CA ALA A 368 -2.25 32.78 15.73
C ALA A 368 -2.42 31.27 15.97
N TRP A 369 -3.49 30.90 16.66
CA TRP A 369 -3.78 29.52 17.03
C TRP A 369 -5.16 29.09 16.52
N LEU A 370 -5.20 27.93 15.88
CA LEU A 370 -6.43 27.22 15.54
C LEU A 370 -6.42 25.88 16.26
N ARG A 371 -7.49 25.60 17.01
CA ARG A 371 -7.73 24.30 17.62
C ARG A 371 -8.93 23.66 16.93
N PHE A 372 -8.67 22.58 16.20
CA PHE A 372 -9.67 21.85 15.43
C PHE A 372 -9.79 20.43 16.01
N GLY A 373 -10.99 19.91 16.14
CA GLY A 373 -11.18 18.58 16.71
C GLY A 373 -12.58 18.04 16.51
N GLY A 374 -12.78 16.84 17.02
CA GLY A 374 -14.03 16.11 16.89
C GLY A 374 -13.91 14.68 17.39
N GLN A 375 -14.80 13.83 16.89
CA GLN A 375 -14.80 12.40 17.18
C GLN A 375 -14.90 11.62 15.88
N ALA A 376 -14.05 10.62 15.69
CA ALA A 376 -14.09 9.75 14.52
C ALA A 376 -15.34 8.86 14.59
N SER A 377 -16.08 8.76 13.47
CA SER A 377 -17.33 8.00 13.40
C SER A 377 -17.74 7.64 11.98
N HIS A 378 -18.78 6.81 11.86
CA HIS A 378 -19.53 6.62 10.62
C HIS A 378 -20.97 7.10 10.79
N GLY A 379 -21.14 8.42 10.89
CA GLY A 379 -22.41 9.05 11.24
C GLY A 379 -22.73 8.87 12.71
N ASP A 380 -23.95 8.46 13.04
CA ASP A 380 -24.40 8.18 14.41
C ASP A 380 -23.95 6.80 14.95
N LYS A 381 -23.16 6.06 14.17
CA LYS A 381 -22.68 4.71 14.48
C LYS A 381 -21.17 4.66 14.59
N PHE A 382 -20.71 3.68 15.38
CA PHE A 382 -19.28 3.39 15.56
C PHE A 382 -18.49 4.64 15.98
N LEU A 383 -18.95 5.34 17.02
CA LEU A 383 -18.16 6.38 17.67
C LEU A 383 -16.80 5.79 18.07
N GLY A 384 -15.73 6.49 17.75
CA GLY A 384 -14.36 6.08 18.02
C GLY A 384 -13.56 7.19 18.68
N ALA A 385 -12.32 7.35 18.23
CA ALA A 385 -11.34 8.24 18.84
C ALA A 385 -11.82 9.69 18.87
N TYR A 386 -11.67 10.34 20.03
CA TYR A 386 -11.61 11.80 20.06
C TYR A 386 -10.26 12.23 19.50
N PHE A 387 -10.25 13.33 18.75
CA PHE A 387 -9.03 13.86 18.17
C PHE A 387 -8.99 15.38 18.27
N GLU A 388 -7.77 15.92 18.39
CA GLU A 388 -7.50 17.34 18.30
C GLU A 388 -6.27 17.58 17.42
N CYS A 389 -6.35 18.59 16.58
CA CYS A 389 -5.30 19.16 15.74
C CYS A 389 -5.13 20.64 16.12
N GLN A 390 -3.93 21.01 16.56
CA GLN A 390 -3.56 22.39 16.86
C GLN A 390 -2.62 22.91 15.78
N VAL A 391 -2.96 24.07 15.21
CA VAL A 391 -2.15 24.77 14.22
C VAL A 391 -1.75 26.13 14.76
N SER A 392 -0.45 26.34 14.92
CA SER A 392 0.14 27.65 15.16
C SER A 392 0.58 28.25 13.82
N VAL A 393 0.09 29.44 13.50
CA VAL A 393 0.49 30.22 12.31
C VAL A 393 1.32 31.40 12.79
N ILE A 394 2.59 31.43 12.42
CA ILE A 394 3.55 32.46 12.85
C ILE A 394 3.98 33.25 11.61
N VAL A 395 3.91 34.57 11.70
CA VAL A 395 4.12 35.47 10.56
C VAL A 395 5.35 36.36 10.81
N ASN A 396 6.14 36.60 9.77
CA ASN A 396 7.10 37.70 9.72
C ASN A 396 6.68 38.69 8.63
N GLY A 397 6.63 39.98 8.97
CA GLY A 397 6.09 41.02 8.10
C GLY A 397 4.56 40.97 7.92
N GLY A 398 3.98 42.03 7.35
CA GLY A 398 2.56 42.07 7.02
C GLY A 398 1.59 42.19 8.20
N VAL A 399 0.31 41.90 7.94
CA VAL A 399 -0.78 42.00 8.93
C VAL A 399 -1.61 40.71 8.94
N MET A 400 -1.86 40.19 10.15
CA MET A 400 -2.68 39.00 10.39
C MET A 400 -4.00 39.39 11.06
N ARG A 401 -5.13 38.86 10.56
CA ARG A 401 -6.48 39.12 11.09
C ARG A 401 -7.33 37.86 11.07
N MET A 402 -8.29 37.76 12.00
CA MET A 402 -9.31 36.71 11.96
C MET A 402 -10.22 36.89 10.74
N LYS A 403 -10.61 35.80 10.09
CA LYS A 403 -11.59 35.78 9.00
C LYS A 403 -12.51 34.56 9.15
N GLY A 404 -13.71 34.76 9.68
CA GLY A 404 -14.65 33.66 9.94
C GLY A 404 -14.03 32.63 10.89
N ALA A 405 -14.03 31.36 10.49
CA ALA A 405 -13.37 30.26 11.19
C ALA A 405 -11.88 30.06 10.80
N GLY A 406 -11.24 31.09 10.25
CA GLY A 406 -9.85 31.02 9.78
C GLY A 406 -9.10 32.33 9.97
N ILE A 407 -7.98 32.45 9.28
CA ILE A 407 -7.07 33.60 9.35
C ILE A 407 -6.87 34.18 7.96
N LYS A 408 -6.76 35.51 7.87
CA LYS A 408 -6.26 36.21 6.69
C LYS A 408 -4.93 36.90 7.03
N ILE A 409 -3.92 36.67 6.20
CA ILE A 409 -2.60 37.31 6.27
C ILE A 409 -2.41 38.13 5.00
N GLU A 410 -1.95 39.36 5.12
CA GLU A 410 -1.72 40.27 3.99
C GLU A 410 -0.31 40.84 4.06
N GLY A 411 0.44 40.67 2.96
CA GLY A 411 1.77 41.27 2.78
C GLY A 411 2.84 40.75 3.74
N ALA A 412 2.89 39.45 4.01
CA ALA A 412 3.95 38.83 4.82
C ALA A 412 5.20 38.49 3.99
N ASP A 413 6.33 38.41 4.67
CA ASP A 413 7.63 37.97 4.14
C ASP A 413 7.80 36.46 4.30
N SER A 414 7.36 35.91 5.44
CA SER A 414 7.31 34.47 5.66
C SER A 414 6.18 34.06 6.59
N VAL A 415 5.70 32.83 6.42
CA VAL A 415 4.66 32.22 7.26
C VAL A 415 5.06 30.80 7.62
N LEU A 416 5.17 30.51 8.92
CA LEU A 416 5.43 29.19 9.46
C LEU A 416 4.15 28.60 10.08
N PHE A 417 3.81 27.40 9.66
CA PHE A 417 2.77 26.56 10.25
C PHE A 417 3.41 25.48 11.10
N LEU A 418 3.02 25.38 12.36
CA LEU A 418 3.35 24.26 13.25
C LEU A 418 2.07 23.50 13.56
N ILE A 419 2.01 22.24 13.14
CA ILE A 419 0.84 21.37 13.27
C ILE A 419 1.18 20.23 14.22
N THR A 420 0.38 20.07 15.26
CA THR A 420 0.45 18.95 16.19
C THR A 420 -0.92 18.34 16.34
N ALA A 421 -1.00 17.01 16.39
CA ALA A 421 -2.24 16.30 16.66
C ALA A 421 -2.01 15.13 17.61
N ASP A 422 -3.09 14.76 18.30
CA ASP A 422 -3.17 13.62 19.21
C ASP A 422 -4.60 13.10 19.12
N SER A 423 -4.74 11.81 19.31
CA SER A 423 -6.03 11.15 19.41
C SER A 423 -6.03 10.19 20.60
N ASP A 424 -7.22 9.74 20.98
CA ASP A 424 -7.34 8.66 21.94
C ASP A 424 -8.39 7.64 21.47
N PRO A 425 -7.96 6.50 20.90
CA PRO A 425 -8.88 5.44 20.48
C PRO A 425 -9.59 4.76 21.66
N GLU A 426 -9.01 4.80 22.87
CA GLU A 426 -9.59 4.27 24.11
C GLU A 426 -10.52 5.28 24.83
N GLY A 427 -10.61 6.52 24.34
CA GLY A 427 -11.56 7.53 24.78
C GLY A 427 -11.15 8.35 26.01
N LYS A 428 -9.88 8.36 26.42
CA LYS A 428 -9.35 9.13 27.58
C LYS A 428 -8.45 10.31 27.14
N PHE A 429 -8.95 11.12 26.22
CA PHE A 429 -8.19 12.19 25.57
C PHE A 429 -7.60 13.24 26.54
N ASP A 430 -6.28 13.48 26.47
CA ASP A 430 -5.59 14.55 27.21
C ASP A 430 -4.93 15.57 26.26
N ALA A 431 -5.67 16.66 25.98
CA ALA A 431 -5.22 17.75 25.12
C ALA A 431 -3.91 18.44 25.57
N ARG A 432 -3.49 18.29 26.85
CA ARG A 432 -2.31 19.01 27.38
C ARG A 432 -1.02 18.62 26.67
N LYS A 433 -0.93 17.38 26.17
CA LYS A 433 0.24 16.87 25.43
C LYS A 433 0.56 17.68 24.18
N LEU A 434 -0.45 18.31 23.58
CA LEU A 434 -0.31 19.11 22.36
C LEU A 434 0.29 20.49 22.62
N THR A 435 0.09 21.06 23.81
CA THR A 435 0.37 22.48 24.08
C THR A 435 1.85 22.87 24.11
N HIS A 436 2.79 21.92 24.09
CA HIS A 436 4.22 22.19 24.29
C HIS A 436 4.85 23.09 23.19
N LEU A 437 4.39 22.99 21.94
CA LEU A 437 4.76 23.91 20.84
C LEU A 437 3.80 25.10 20.68
N HIS A 438 2.70 25.12 21.43
CA HIS A 438 1.64 26.12 21.36
C HIS A 438 1.59 26.98 22.63
N GLN A 439 2.76 27.30 23.20
CA GLN A 439 2.85 28.22 24.34
C GLN A 439 2.24 29.58 23.98
N HIS A 440 1.52 30.18 24.93
CA HIS A 440 0.91 31.50 24.78
C HIS A 440 1.97 32.61 24.67
N GLY A 441 1.68 33.66 23.89
CA GLY A 441 2.57 34.78 23.61
C GLY A 441 3.13 34.78 22.18
N ASP A 442 4.02 35.73 21.91
CA ASP A 442 4.67 35.91 20.60
C ASP A 442 5.34 34.61 20.11
N GLY A 443 5.26 34.37 18.80
CA GLY A 443 6.04 33.34 18.15
C GLY A 443 7.51 33.72 17.99
N PRO A 444 8.35 32.82 17.42
CA PRO A 444 9.71 33.17 17.03
C PRO A 444 9.69 34.38 16.09
N LYS A 445 10.57 35.36 16.36
CA LYS A 445 10.72 36.56 15.52
C LYS A 445 11.30 36.25 14.13
N ASP A 446 12.04 35.15 14.03
CA ASP A 446 12.58 34.62 12.78
C ASP A 446 11.97 33.23 12.51
N PRO A 447 10.83 33.15 11.81
CA PRO A 447 10.19 31.89 11.48
C PRO A 447 11.05 30.99 10.57
N VAL A 448 11.87 31.59 9.70
CA VAL A 448 12.74 30.85 8.76
C VAL A 448 13.85 30.15 9.53
N GLY A 449 14.59 30.89 10.37
CA GLY A 449 15.63 30.31 11.22
C GLY A 449 15.09 29.25 12.19
N PHE A 450 13.89 29.45 12.72
CA PHE A 450 13.24 28.45 13.58
C PHE A 450 12.89 27.16 12.81
N TYR A 451 12.33 27.28 11.60
CA TYR A 451 12.07 26.13 10.74
C TYR A 451 13.36 25.36 10.41
N GLU A 452 14.45 26.06 10.08
CA GLU A 452 15.73 25.40 9.77
C GLU A 452 16.27 24.59 10.95
N GLN A 453 16.07 25.06 12.19
CA GLN A 453 16.45 24.28 13.37
C GLN A 453 15.62 22.99 13.52
N LEU A 454 14.31 23.04 13.25
CA LEU A 454 13.46 21.85 13.23
C LEU A 454 13.89 20.89 12.11
N ARG A 455 14.14 21.44 10.92
CA ARG A 455 14.58 20.70 9.73
C ARG A 455 15.88 19.95 9.99
N LEU A 456 16.88 20.60 10.59
CA LEU A 456 18.17 19.97 10.91
C LEU A 456 18.03 18.81 11.91
N ARG A 457 17.18 18.95 12.94
CA ARG A 457 16.92 17.86 13.89
C ARG A 457 16.19 16.70 13.24
N GLN A 458 15.15 16.99 12.46
CA GLN A 458 14.41 15.98 11.71
C GLN A 458 15.29 15.25 10.69
N GLU A 459 16.10 16.00 9.93
CA GLU A 459 17.04 15.43 8.97
C GLU A 459 18.05 14.53 9.68
N ALA A 460 18.62 14.95 10.82
CA ALA A 460 19.54 14.11 11.58
C ALA A 460 18.89 12.80 12.08
N ASP A 461 17.65 12.85 12.61
CA ASP A 461 16.90 11.65 13.01
C ASP A 461 16.63 10.74 11.80
N HIS A 462 16.11 11.29 10.72
CA HIS A 462 15.76 10.52 9.51
C HIS A 462 16.98 9.90 8.84
N ARG A 463 18.04 10.68 8.63
CA ARG A 463 19.28 10.21 8.00
C ARG A 463 19.98 9.12 8.79
N SER A 464 19.85 9.13 10.13
CA SER A 464 20.39 8.05 10.97
C SER A 464 19.85 6.66 10.61
N LEU A 465 18.68 6.60 9.94
CA LEU A 465 18.06 5.40 9.39
C LEU A 465 18.27 5.32 7.87
N MET A 466 17.99 6.40 7.16
CA MET A 466 17.98 6.42 5.70
C MET A 466 19.37 6.18 5.09
N ASP A 467 20.44 6.68 5.69
CA ASP A 467 21.81 6.55 5.16
C ASP A 467 22.39 5.14 5.34
N ARG A 468 21.76 4.29 6.17
CA ARG A 468 22.24 2.92 6.45
C ARG A 468 22.27 2.03 5.21
N VAL A 469 21.48 2.31 4.18
CA VAL A 469 21.45 1.50 2.95
C VAL A 469 21.49 2.39 1.72
N SER A 470 22.40 2.08 0.79
CA SER A 470 22.46 2.70 -0.53
C SER A 470 22.43 1.63 -1.63
N LEU A 471 21.75 1.94 -2.73
CA LEU A 471 21.61 1.06 -3.90
C LEU A 471 21.89 1.87 -5.17
N SER A 472 22.75 1.33 -6.02
CA SER A 472 22.99 1.77 -7.39
C SER A 472 22.90 0.56 -8.31
N LEU A 473 22.12 0.66 -9.38
CA LEU A 473 21.93 -0.41 -10.37
C LEU A 473 22.60 -0.07 -11.72
N GLY A 474 23.49 0.92 -11.73
CA GLY A 474 24.18 1.37 -12.93
C GLY A 474 23.23 1.94 -14.01
N GLY A 475 23.72 1.96 -15.26
CA GLY A 475 22.97 2.44 -16.43
C GLY A 475 23.07 3.94 -16.70
N GLU A 476 22.49 4.38 -17.83
CA GLU A 476 22.36 5.81 -18.13
C GLU A 476 21.39 6.46 -17.14
N SER A 477 21.80 7.55 -16.50
CA SER A 477 20.95 8.16 -15.48
C SER A 477 19.73 8.83 -16.10
N MET A 478 18.55 8.37 -15.67
CA MET A 478 17.24 8.92 -16.06
C MET A 478 16.68 9.88 -15.02
N ARG A 479 17.43 10.14 -13.93
CA ARG A 479 17.07 11.02 -12.80
C ARG A 479 16.62 12.41 -13.23
N GLY A 480 17.10 12.90 -14.38
CA GLY A 480 16.70 14.17 -14.99
C GLY A 480 15.22 14.25 -15.42
N ARG A 481 14.43 13.20 -15.24
CA ARG A 481 13.01 13.13 -15.62
C ARG A 481 12.12 12.90 -14.38
N PRO A 482 10.90 13.48 -14.37
CA PRO A 482 9.91 13.19 -13.33
C PRO A 482 9.47 11.70 -13.35
N PRO A 483 9.22 11.07 -12.18
CA PRO A 483 8.82 9.66 -12.09
C PRO A 483 7.60 9.31 -12.96
N GLY A 484 6.57 10.18 -12.98
CA GLY A 484 5.39 9.97 -13.83
C GLY A 484 5.70 9.90 -15.34
N ARG A 485 6.81 10.50 -15.80
CA ARG A 485 7.29 10.35 -17.19
C ARG A 485 8.02 9.02 -17.39
N CYS A 486 8.82 8.60 -16.40
CA CYS A 486 9.49 7.30 -16.41
C CYS A 486 8.46 6.16 -16.45
N LEU A 487 7.45 6.19 -15.59
CA LEU A 487 6.37 5.18 -15.57
C LEU A 487 5.66 5.06 -16.93
N ARG A 488 5.42 6.17 -17.65
CA ARG A 488 4.83 6.14 -18.99
C ARG A 488 5.70 5.43 -20.04
N ARG A 489 7.02 5.41 -19.86
CA ARG A 489 7.97 4.70 -20.72
C ARG A 489 8.14 3.23 -20.30
N ILE A 490 8.04 2.95 -19.01
CA ILE A 490 8.06 1.59 -18.47
C ILE A 490 6.82 0.80 -18.92
N ARG A 491 5.65 1.45 -19.03
CA ARG A 491 4.40 0.83 -19.51
C ARG A 491 4.53 0.07 -20.85
N PRO A 492 5.13 0.64 -21.91
CA PRO A 492 5.38 -0.08 -23.17
C PRO A 492 6.60 -1.02 -23.13
N GLY A 493 7.31 -1.15 -22.00
CA GLY A 493 8.38 -2.14 -21.80
C GLY A 493 9.79 -1.61 -21.62
N GLU A 494 9.99 -0.28 -21.52
CA GLU A 494 11.33 0.26 -21.27
C GLU A 494 11.81 -0.01 -19.83
N GLN A 495 13.12 -0.20 -19.66
CA GLN A 495 13.76 -0.41 -18.36
C GLN A 495 14.26 0.92 -17.78
N ASP A 496 14.21 1.07 -16.46
CA ASP A 496 14.73 2.24 -15.74
C ASP A 496 15.33 1.83 -14.38
N PRO A 497 16.60 1.39 -14.34
CA PRO A 497 17.27 0.95 -13.10
C PRO A 497 17.33 2.04 -12.02
N ASP A 498 17.43 3.31 -12.42
CA ASP A 498 17.40 4.45 -11.50
C ASP A 498 16.04 4.59 -10.81
N LEU A 499 14.94 4.37 -11.54
CA LEU A 499 13.61 4.36 -10.94
C LEU A 499 13.42 3.17 -9.99
N VAL A 500 13.97 2.00 -10.31
CA VAL A 500 13.95 0.84 -9.39
C VAL A 500 14.69 1.17 -8.09
N ALA A 501 15.89 1.76 -8.17
CA ALA A 501 16.64 2.18 -6.99
C ALA A 501 15.89 3.26 -6.19
N THR A 502 15.21 4.18 -6.87
CA THR A 502 14.35 5.19 -6.24
C THR A 502 13.17 4.56 -5.52
N PHE A 503 12.50 3.58 -6.15
CA PHE A 503 11.36 2.86 -5.59
C PHE A 503 11.76 2.04 -4.35
N PHE A 504 12.92 1.39 -4.39
CA PHE A 504 13.51 0.71 -3.23
C PHE A 504 13.73 1.66 -2.05
N GLN A 505 14.36 2.82 -2.31
CA GLN A 505 14.60 3.82 -1.26
C GLN A 505 13.29 4.45 -0.77
N PHE A 506 12.29 4.56 -1.64
CA PHE A 506 10.97 5.05 -1.26
C PHE A 506 10.26 4.08 -0.30
N GLY A 507 10.36 2.77 -0.50
CA GLY A 507 9.85 1.79 0.47
C GLY A 507 10.51 1.91 1.85
N ARG A 508 11.83 2.13 1.91
CA ARG A 508 12.53 2.42 3.18
C ARG A 508 12.04 3.72 3.82
N TYR A 509 11.93 4.78 3.03
CA TYR A 509 11.39 6.08 3.46
C TYR A 509 9.97 5.95 4.04
N LEU A 510 9.10 5.20 3.37
CA LEU A 510 7.71 4.99 3.78
C LEU A 510 7.64 4.29 5.14
N LEU A 511 8.49 3.29 5.40
CA LEU A 511 8.52 2.58 6.68
C LEU A 511 8.99 3.51 7.82
N ILE A 512 10.10 4.25 7.60
CA ILE A 512 10.58 5.26 8.56
C ILE A 512 9.50 6.31 8.86
N SER A 513 8.71 6.68 7.85
CA SER A 513 7.72 7.75 7.95
C SER A 513 6.37 7.28 8.52
N SER A 514 6.13 5.97 8.63
CA SER A 514 4.83 5.40 9.08
C SER A 514 4.93 4.41 10.25
N SER A 515 6.12 3.99 10.65
CA SER A 515 6.32 3.07 11.78
C SER A 515 7.60 3.40 12.54
N ARG A 516 7.46 4.02 13.71
CA ARG A 516 8.60 4.36 14.60
C ARG A 516 8.25 3.98 16.03
N PRO A 517 9.24 3.69 16.90
CA PRO A 517 8.99 3.33 18.29
C PRO A 517 8.01 4.30 18.98
N GLY A 518 6.99 3.74 19.65
CA GLY A 518 5.93 4.47 20.33
C GLY A 518 4.77 4.97 19.46
N CYS A 519 4.70 4.58 18.18
CA CYS A 519 3.56 4.82 17.28
C CYS A 519 2.75 3.53 17.10
N LEU A 520 1.62 3.60 16.40
CA LEU A 520 0.93 2.40 15.91
C LEU A 520 1.65 1.81 14.69
N PRO A 521 1.48 0.51 14.40
CA PRO A 521 2.08 -0.08 13.22
C PRO A 521 1.50 0.50 11.93
N ALA A 522 2.31 0.53 10.86
CA ALA A 522 1.89 0.89 9.51
C ALA A 522 0.71 0.02 9.06
N ASN A 523 -0.45 0.63 8.83
CA ASN A 523 -1.66 -0.06 8.38
C ASN A 523 -1.65 -0.28 6.86
N LEU A 524 -2.78 -0.70 6.28
CA LEU A 524 -2.95 -0.90 4.84
C LEU A 524 -2.50 0.29 3.96
N GLN A 525 -2.52 1.51 4.48
CA GLN A 525 -2.09 2.74 3.80
C GLN A 525 -0.91 3.44 4.50
N GLY A 526 -0.19 2.70 5.36
CA GLY A 526 0.84 3.24 6.25
C GLY A 526 0.20 4.10 7.32
N ILE A 527 0.15 5.41 7.06
CA ILE A 527 -0.62 6.40 7.82
C ILE A 527 -1.33 7.42 6.91
N TRP A 528 -1.31 7.27 5.58
CA TRP A 528 -1.80 8.29 4.64
C TRP A 528 -3.13 7.90 4.03
N SER A 529 -4.22 8.53 4.45
CA SER A 529 -5.56 8.25 3.94
C SER A 529 -6.42 9.51 3.86
N PRO A 530 -7.00 9.84 2.69
CA PRO A 530 -7.89 11.00 2.56
C PRO A 530 -9.33 10.69 3.01
N HIS A 531 -9.63 9.45 3.41
CA HIS A 531 -11.00 8.96 3.53
C HIS A 531 -11.51 9.00 4.97
N ILE A 532 -12.83 9.16 5.11
CA ILE A 532 -13.57 8.83 6.33
C ILE A 532 -13.96 7.35 6.37
N LYS A 533 -14.13 6.72 5.20
CA LYS A 533 -14.35 5.29 5.02
C LYS A 533 -13.21 4.72 4.20
N THR A 534 -12.07 4.50 4.84
CA THR A 534 -10.88 3.99 4.15
C THR A 534 -11.15 2.61 3.53
N PRO A 535 -10.68 2.33 2.30
CA PRO A 535 -10.76 1.00 1.68
C PRO A 535 -10.29 -0.09 2.63
N TRP A 536 -11.08 -1.17 2.74
CA TRP A 536 -10.87 -2.24 3.73
C TRP A 536 -10.61 -1.72 5.15
N ASN A 537 -11.32 -0.65 5.54
CA ASN A 537 -11.16 0.05 6.82
C ASN A 537 -9.78 0.67 7.08
N GLY A 538 -8.81 0.59 6.15
CA GLY A 538 -7.41 0.91 6.48
C GLY A 538 -6.91 0.09 7.67
N ASP A 539 -7.46 -1.12 7.85
CA ASP A 539 -7.26 -1.92 9.05
C ASP A 539 -5.93 -2.71 9.01
N TYR A 540 -5.73 -3.58 9.99
CA TYR A 540 -4.61 -4.51 10.02
C TYR A 540 -5.03 -5.85 9.41
N HIS A 541 -4.89 -6.00 8.08
CA HIS A 541 -5.02 -7.30 7.42
C HIS A 541 -3.79 -8.17 7.72
N ILE A 542 -3.98 -9.24 8.48
CA ILE A 542 -2.91 -10.10 9.02
C ILE A 542 -2.91 -11.49 8.36
N ASN A 543 -3.39 -11.60 7.12
CA ASN A 543 -3.29 -12.80 6.28
C ASN A 543 -2.37 -12.59 5.05
N ILE A 544 -1.60 -11.49 5.01
CA ILE A 544 -0.47 -11.20 4.10
C ILE A 544 0.00 -9.74 4.30
N ASN A 545 -0.93 -8.78 4.34
CA ASN A 545 -0.62 -7.36 4.12
C ASN A 545 0.23 -6.75 5.23
N LEU A 546 -0.18 -6.90 6.50
CA LEU A 546 0.60 -6.39 7.62
C LEU A 546 1.95 -7.08 7.70
N GLN A 547 2.03 -8.39 7.43
CA GLN A 547 3.31 -9.08 7.39
C GLN A 547 4.22 -8.50 6.29
N MET A 548 3.65 -8.26 5.10
CA MET A 548 4.36 -7.66 3.96
C MET A 548 4.90 -6.26 4.29
N ASN A 549 4.16 -5.46 5.07
CA ASN A 549 4.62 -4.15 5.51
C ASN A 549 5.98 -4.21 6.23
N TYR A 550 6.25 -5.29 6.96
CA TYR A 550 7.43 -5.43 7.81
C TYR A 550 8.50 -6.37 7.28
N TRP A 551 8.30 -7.01 6.11
CA TRP A 551 9.37 -7.77 5.46
C TRP A 551 10.67 -6.97 5.28
N PRO A 552 10.67 -5.69 4.85
CA PRO A 552 11.90 -4.95 4.70
C PRO A 552 12.52 -4.46 6.03
N ALA A 553 11.80 -4.53 7.16
CA ALA A 553 12.21 -3.88 8.40
C ALA A 553 13.62 -4.30 8.86
N GLU A 554 13.87 -5.61 8.93
CA GLU A 554 15.19 -6.11 9.35
C GLU A 554 16.22 -6.04 8.22
N MET A 555 15.88 -6.59 7.05
CA MET A 555 16.83 -6.77 5.94
C MET A 555 17.28 -5.45 5.31
N ALA A 556 16.42 -4.43 5.29
CA ALA A 556 16.74 -3.09 4.79
C ALA A 556 17.25 -2.14 5.91
N ASN A 557 17.69 -2.71 7.03
CA ASN A 557 18.40 -2.06 8.13
C ASN A 557 17.58 -1.00 8.88
N LEU A 558 16.32 -1.33 9.20
CA LEU A 558 15.32 -0.48 9.87
C LEU A 558 14.66 -1.18 11.07
N SER A 559 15.42 -1.97 11.85
CA SER A 559 14.89 -2.82 12.93
C SER A 559 14.04 -2.06 13.95
N GLU A 560 14.40 -0.81 14.27
CA GLU A 560 13.64 0.02 15.21
C GLU A 560 12.24 0.35 14.68
N CYS A 561 12.04 0.35 13.36
CA CYS A 561 10.73 0.54 12.75
C CYS A 561 9.82 -0.68 12.90
N HIS A 562 10.34 -1.82 13.38
CA HIS A 562 9.59 -3.06 13.61
C HIS A 562 8.88 -3.08 14.96
N GLU A 563 9.35 -2.29 15.94
CA GLU A 563 8.85 -2.27 17.32
C GLU A 563 7.33 -2.03 17.44
N PRO A 564 6.70 -1.12 16.66
CA PRO A 564 5.24 -0.93 16.72
C PRO A 564 4.43 -2.19 16.40
N LEU A 565 4.95 -3.09 15.56
CA LEU A 565 4.30 -4.37 15.30
C LEU A 565 4.31 -5.26 16.53
N PHE A 566 5.41 -5.28 17.29
CA PHE A 566 5.51 -6.07 18.51
C PHE A 566 4.57 -5.54 19.60
N ASP A 567 4.45 -4.21 19.73
CA ASP A 567 3.51 -3.57 20.66
C ASP A 567 2.06 -3.97 20.32
N PHE A 568 1.76 -4.09 19.04
CA PHE A 568 0.46 -4.57 18.57
C PHE A 568 0.25 -6.07 18.81
N ILE A 569 1.28 -6.90 18.60
CA ILE A 569 1.23 -8.34 18.89
C ILE A 569 0.95 -8.60 20.37
N ASP A 570 1.58 -7.84 21.28
CA ASP A 570 1.34 -7.99 22.72
C ASP A 570 -0.15 -7.73 23.08
N GLN A 571 -0.77 -6.76 22.42
CA GLN A 571 -2.22 -6.49 22.57
C GLN A 571 -3.11 -7.59 21.97
N LEU A 572 -2.68 -8.22 20.87
CA LEU A 572 -3.35 -9.38 20.28
C LEU A 572 -3.24 -10.60 21.18
N VAL A 573 -2.14 -10.80 21.89
CA VAL A 573 -1.95 -11.95 22.80
C VAL A 573 -2.98 -11.91 23.93
N GLU A 574 -3.15 -10.76 24.59
CA GLU A 574 -4.11 -10.60 25.68
C GLU A 574 -5.55 -10.93 25.22
N ARG A 575 -5.98 -10.33 24.11
CA ARG A 575 -7.34 -10.53 23.57
C ARG A 575 -7.50 -11.89 22.92
N GLY A 576 -6.45 -12.39 22.28
CA GLY A 576 -6.37 -13.69 21.62
C GLY A 576 -6.50 -14.85 22.59
N ALA A 577 -6.02 -14.71 23.83
CA ALA A 577 -6.21 -15.72 24.88
C ALA A 577 -7.70 -15.88 25.24
N ARG A 578 -8.45 -14.76 25.27
CA ARG A 578 -9.90 -14.81 25.44
C ARG A 578 -10.59 -15.49 24.26
N THR A 579 -10.18 -15.18 23.03
CA THR A 579 -10.72 -15.80 21.81
C THR A 579 -10.45 -17.31 21.79
N ALA A 580 -9.21 -17.75 22.10
CA ALA A 580 -8.85 -19.17 22.18
C ALA A 580 -9.75 -19.93 23.16
N ARG A 581 -9.93 -19.39 24.37
CA ARG A 581 -10.79 -19.98 25.39
C ARG A 581 -12.27 -20.02 24.99
N GLU A 582 -12.83 -18.92 24.51
CA GLU A 582 -14.28 -18.81 24.31
C GLU A 582 -14.77 -19.45 23.00
N LEU A 583 -13.98 -19.36 21.91
CA LEU A 583 -14.35 -19.93 20.61
C LEU A 583 -13.91 -21.38 20.44
N TYR A 584 -12.78 -21.77 21.02
CA TYR A 584 -12.17 -23.08 20.77
C TYR A 584 -12.01 -23.95 22.02
N ASN A 585 -12.29 -23.42 23.21
CA ASN A 585 -11.99 -24.11 24.48
C ASN A 585 -10.52 -24.57 24.55
N ALA A 586 -9.61 -23.73 24.04
CA ALA A 586 -8.19 -24.03 23.90
C ALA A 586 -7.34 -23.11 24.81
N PRO A 587 -6.17 -23.59 25.29
CA PRO A 587 -5.16 -22.74 25.92
C PRO A 587 -4.46 -21.85 24.87
N GLY A 588 -3.50 -21.04 25.32
CA GLY A 588 -2.73 -20.18 24.43
C GLY A 588 -3.53 -18.97 23.94
N TRP A 589 -3.17 -18.46 22.76
CA TRP A 589 -3.85 -17.33 22.12
C TRP A 589 -3.96 -17.54 20.60
N VAL A 590 -4.94 -16.87 19.98
CA VAL A 590 -5.20 -16.95 18.54
C VAL A 590 -5.71 -15.62 17.99
N ALA A 591 -5.33 -15.29 16.75
CA ALA A 591 -5.87 -14.19 15.97
C ALA A 591 -6.13 -14.64 14.52
N HIS A 592 -7.15 -14.07 13.88
CA HIS A 592 -7.63 -14.51 12.57
C HIS A 592 -7.05 -13.66 11.43
N HIS A 593 -7.77 -13.43 10.32
CA HIS A 593 -7.25 -12.73 9.14
C HIS A 593 -7.10 -11.21 9.23
N THR A 594 -7.77 -10.54 10.18
CA THR A 594 -7.79 -9.08 10.28
C THR A 594 -7.97 -8.62 11.72
N SER A 595 -7.56 -7.38 12.00
CA SER A 595 -7.69 -6.68 13.27
C SER A 595 -7.76 -5.17 13.04
N ASP A 596 -7.96 -4.37 14.09
CA ASP A 596 -7.97 -2.90 14.05
C ASP A 596 -7.14 -2.34 15.23
N VAL A 597 -7.14 -1.01 15.42
CA VAL A 597 -6.43 -0.36 16.54
C VAL A 597 -6.78 -0.93 17.93
N HIS A 598 -7.94 -1.58 18.08
CA HIS A 598 -8.38 -2.21 19.32
C HIS A 598 -7.93 -3.67 19.45
N ALA A 599 -7.06 -4.14 18.54
CA ALA A 599 -6.46 -5.47 18.52
C ALA A 599 -7.49 -6.61 18.65
N PHE A 600 -8.67 -6.51 18.01
CA PHE A 600 -9.63 -7.62 18.05
C PHE A 600 -9.05 -8.86 17.36
N THR A 601 -9.43 -10.04 17.87
CA THR A 601 -8.87 -11.32 17.41
C THR A 601 -9.91 -12.30 16.90
N VAL A 602 -11.21 -11.98 16.93
CA VAL A 602 -12.29 -12.89 16.50
C VAL A 602 -12.42 -12.96 14.98
N PRO A 603 -12.89 -14.09 14.41
CA PRO A 603 -13.17 -14.19 12.98
C PRO A 603 -14.43 -13.39 12.62
N ILE A 604 -14.36 -12.60 11.54
CA ILE A 604 -15.46 -11.76 11.08
C ILE A 604 -15.78 -11.96 9.59
N GLY A 605 -17.02 -11.69 9.19
CA GLY A 605 -17.43 -11.72 7.79
C GLY A 605 -17.78 -13.12 7.30
N ARG A 606 -17.14 -13.56 6.21
CA ARG A 606 -17.41 -14.84 5.55
C ARG A 606 -16.30 -15.84 5.84
N THR A 607 -16.61 -17.13 5.74
CA THR A 607 -15.65 -18.21 6.03
C THR A 607 -14.42 -18.19 5.13
N VAL A 608 -14.56 -17.94 3.82
CA VAL A 608 -13.45 -17.97 2.84
C VAL A 608 -12.23 -17.10 3.21
N TRP A 609 -12.43 -16.00 3.92
CA TRP A 609 -11.35 -15.17 4.48
C TRP A 609 -11.33 -15.15 6.01
N GLY A 610 -12.48 -15.34 6.64
CA GLY A 610 -12.69 -15.00 8.04
C GLY A 610 -12.27 -16.06 9.03
N ILE A 611 -12.60 -17.33 8.78
CA ILE A 611 -12.25 -18.46 9.67
C ILE A 611 -10.85 -18.98 9.34
N TRP A 612 -9.86 -18.13 9.56
CA TRP A 612 -8.46 -18.47 9.31
C TRP A 612 -7.63 -18.15 10.57
N PRO A 613 -7.51 -19.10 11.53
CA PRO A 613 -6.95 -18.86 12.87
C PRO A 613 -5.41 -18.76 12.92
N LEU A 614 -4.76 -18.30 11.84
CA LEU A 614 -3.31 -18.40 11.65
C LEU A 614 -2.61 -17.02 11.63
N GLY A 615 -3.36 -15.91 11.68
CA GLY A 615 -2.77 -14.57 11.59
C GLY A 615 -1.80 -14.27 12.73
N GLY A 616 -2.17 -14.66 13.96
CA GLY A 616 -1.27 -14.56 15.11
C GLY A 616 -0.03 -15.44 15.00
N ALA A 617 -0.17 -16.64 14.42
CA ALA A 617 0.94 -17.57 14.22
C ALA A 617 1.95 -17.04 13.19
N TRP A 618 1.48 -16.48 12.07
CA TRP A 618 2.36 -15.84 11.09
C TRP A 618 3.08 -14.64 11.69
N LEU A 619 2.37 -13.79 12.45
CA LEU A 619 2.99 -12.65 13.13
C LEU A 619 4.12 -13.04 14.08
N CYS A 620 4.11 -14.25 14.65
CA CYS A 620 5.22 -14.74 15.47
C CYS A 620 6.56 -14.81 14.71
N ARG A 621 6.54 -14.96 13.38
CA ARG A 621 7.76 -14.93 12.56
C ARG A 621 8.50 -13.61 12.68
N HIS A 622 7.78 -12.49 12.81
CA HIS A 622 8.39 -11.18 12.93
C HIS A 622 9.24 -11.03 14.21
N LEU A 623 8.80 -11.62 15.32
CA LEU A 623 9.57 -11.66 16.57
C LEU A 623 10.83 -12.53 16.42
N TRP A 624 10.70 -13.68 15.74
CA TRP A 624 11.84 -14.56 15.48
C TRP A 624 12.86 -13.92 14.53
N GLU A 625 12.41 -13.26 13.46
CA GLU A 625 13.26 -12.50 12.54
C GLU A 625 14.03 -11.41 13.29
N HIS A 626 13.36 -10.63 14.15
CA HIS A 626 14.04 -9.60 14.94
C HIS A 626 15.20 -10.16 15.78
N TYR A 627 14.98 -11.29 16.45
CA TYR A 627 16.05 -11.99 17.17
C TYR A 627 17.14 -12.50 16.23
N GLN A 628 16.80 -13.12 15.10
CA GLN A 628 17.80 -13.63 14.18
C GLN A 628 18.71 -12.51 13.67
N TYR A 629 18.15 -11.37 13.24
CA TYR A 629 18.94 -10.25 12.76
C TYR A 629 19.70 -9.51 13.87
N GLY A 630 19.11 -9.35 15.06
CA GLY A 630 19.67 -8.56 16.16
C GLY A 630 20.54 -9.32 17.15
N GLY A 631 20.21 -10.58 17.44
CA GLY A 631 20.86 -11.42 18.44
C GLY A 631 20.55 -11.07 19.90
N ASP A 632 19.46 -10.33 20.15
CA ASP A 632 19.07 -9.94 21.49
C ASP A 632 18.34 -11.09 22.22
N GLU A 633 19.07 -11.80 23.07
CA GLU A 633 18.52 -12.88 23.91
C GLU A 633 17.56 -12.38 24.99
N GLU A 634 17.66 -11.13 25.44
CA GLU A 634 16.74 -10.55 26.42
C GLU A 634 15.37 -10.31 25.75
N PHE A 635 15.36 -9.69 24.57
CA PHE A 635 14.15 -9.59 23.75
C PHE A 635 13.54 -10.98 23.47
N LEU A 636 14.39 -11.95 23.11
CA LEU A 636 13.93 -13.31 22.83
C LEU A 636 13.28 -13.95 24.07
N ARG A 637 13.85 -13.76 25.26
CA ARG A 637 13.38 -14.35 26.52
C ARG A 637 12.13 -13.67 27.06
N GLU A 638 12.15 -12.35 27.13
CA GLU A 638 11.13 -11.57 27.85
C GLU A 638 9.92 -11.25 26.98
N ARG A 639 10.11 -11.12 25.66
CA ARG A 639 9.04 -10.71 24.74
C ARG A 639 8.66 -11.79 23.74
N ALA A 640 9.61 -12.30 22.96
CA ALA A 640 9.28 -13.23 21.87
C ALA A 640 8.84 -14.63 22.38
N TRP A 641 9.52 -15.17 23.39
CA TRP A 641 9.25 -16.50 23.92
C TRP A 641 7.82 -16.68 24.47
N PRO A 642 7.29 -15.79 25.33
CA PRO A 642 5.90 -15.91 25.79
C PRO A 642 4.88 -15.95 24.65
N VAL A 643 5.10 -15.14 23.60
CA VAL A 643 4.22 -15.06 22.43
C VAL A 643 4.25 -16.36 21.62
N LEU A 644 5.44 -16.82 21.24
CA LEU A 644 5.68 -18.07 20.50
C LEU A 644 5.14 -19.29 21.25
N ARG A 645 5.41 -19.36 22.56
CA ARG A 645 4.93 -20.42 23.45
C ARG A 645 3.41 -20.45 23.50
N GLY A 646 2.77 -19.31 23.72
CA GLY A 646 1.31 -19.21 23.80
C GLY A 646 0.60 -19.56 22.48
N ALA A 647 1.14 -19.15 21.34
CA ALA A 647 0.59 -19.54 20.03
C ALA A 647 0.75 -21.06 19.81
N SER A 648 1.91 -21.61 20.19
CA SER A 648 2.16 -23.05 20.07
C SER A 648 1.27 -23.90 20.98
N GLU A 649 0.95 -23.43 22.19
CA GLU A 649 -0.01 -24.08 23.09
C GLU A 649 -1.38 -24.22 22.45
N PHE A 650 -1.85 -23.17 21.76
CA PHE A 650 -3.12 -23.20 21.02
C PHE A 650 -3.10 -24.29 19.94
N PHE A 651 -2.08 -24.32 19.08
CA PHE A 651 -2.04 -25.29 17.98
C PHE A 651 -1.85 -26.74 18.44
N CYS A 652 -1.08 -26.99 19.49
CA CYS A 652 -1.04 -28.32 20.09
C CYS A 652 -2.42 -28.80 20.60
N SER A 653 -3.33 -27.88 20.93
CA SER A 653 -4.71 -28.20 21.31
C SER A 653 -5.69 -28.19 20.14
N TYR A 654 -5.41 -27.42 19.08
CA TYR A 654 -6.31 -27.25 17.94
C TYR A 654 -6.15 -28.34 16.89
N LEU A 655 -4.94 -28.88 16.72
CA LEU A 655 -4.67 -29.98 15.80
C LEU A 655 -5.42 -31.26 16.21
N VAL A 656 -5.95 -31.97 15.21
CA VAL A 656 -6.61 -33.27 15.38
C VAL A 656 -6.06 -34.28 14.38
N GLU A 657 -6.21 -35.55 14.69
CA GLU A 657 -5.82 -36.63 13.79
C GLU A 657 -6.78 -36.70 12.59
N ASP A 658 -6.23 -36.73 11.39
CA ASP A 658 -6.96 -37.06 10.17
C ASP A 658 -7.27 -38.58 10.19
N PRO A 659 -8.55 -38.97 10.13
CA PRO A 659 -8.95 -40.37 10.23
C PRO A 659 -8.46 -41.25 9.07
N GLU A 660 -8.09 -40.67 7.92
CA GLU A 660 -7.58 -41.41 6.77
C GLU A 660 -6.07 -41.64 6.86
N THR A 661 -5.30 -40.64 7.32
CA THR A 661 -3.83 -40.66 7.27
C THR A 661 -3.16 -40.92 8.63
N GLY A 662 -3.88 -40.72 9.74
CA GLY A 662 -3.32 -40.75 11.09
C GLY A 662 -2.39 -39.57 11.41
N LYS A 663 -2.30 -38.58 10.51
CA LYS A 663 -1.48 -37.36 10.70
C LYS A 663 -2.28 -36.23 11.32
N LEU A 664 -1.59 -35.30 11.96
CA LEU A 664 -2.22 -34.14 12.57
C LEU A 664 -2.51 -33.07 11.52
N VAL A 665 -3.77 -32.62 11.48
CA VAL A 665 -4.29 -31.56 10.62
C VAL A 665 -4.96 -30.47 11.44
N SER A 666 -4.89 -29.22 10.97
CA SER A 666 -5.60 -28.09 11.55
C SER A 666 -6.96 -27.91 10.90
N GLY A 667 -7.90 -27.32 11.62
CA GLY A 667 -9.14 -26.85 11.05
C GLY A 667 -10.34 -27.01 11.99
N PRO A 668 -11.49 -26.44 11.61
CA PRO A 668 -11.80 -25.85 10.29
C PRO A 668 -11.00 -24.57 9.97
N SER A 669 -10.53 -24.42 8.72
CA SER A 669 -9.81 -23.23 8.24
C SER A 669 -10.06 -23.00 6.75
N SER A 670 -9.84 -21.79 6.24
CA SER A 670 -9.80 -21.51 4.78
C SER A 670 -8.37 -21.46 4.22
N SER A 671 -8.20 -21.47 2.90
CA SER A 671 -6.97 -21.00 2.25
C SER A 671 -7.24 -19.57 1.81
N PRO A 672 -6.70 -18.53 2.49
CA PRO A 672 -7.04 -17.14 2.16
C PRO A 672 -6.72 -16.84 0.69
N GLU A 673 -7.64 -16.32 -0.13
CA GLU A 673 -9.10 -16.26 0.05
C GLU A 673 -9.77 -17.05 -1.08
N ASN A 674 -9.26 -18.25 -1.35
CA ASN A 674 -9.65 -19.09 -2.46
C ASN A 674 -10.70 -20.14 -2.03
N SER A 675 -11.44 -20.65 -3.01
CA SER A 675 -12.43 -21.71 -2.85
C SER A 675 -12.11 -22.89 -3.75
N TYR A 676 -12.63 -24.06 -3.40
CA TYR A 676 -12.45 -25.28 -4.15
C TYR A 676 -13.79 -25.92 -4.53
N ARG A 677 -13.75 -26.81 -5.52
CA ARG A 677 -14.87 -27.60 -5.98
C ARG A 677 -14.70 -29.06 -5.60
N THR A 678 -15.72 -29.64 -5.00
CA THR A 678 -15.80 -31.07 -4.69
C THR A 678 -16.16 -31.90 -5.94
N PRO A 679 -15.98 -33.24 -5.95
CA PRO A 679 -16.18 -34.06 -7.14
C PRO A 679 -17.63 -34.11 -7.62
N ASP A 680 -18.59 -33.84 -6.73
CA ASP A 680 -20.02 -33.71 -7.03
C ASP A 680 -20.41 -32.28 -7.45
N GLY A 681 -19.44 -31.38 -7.61
CA GLY A 681 -19.59 -30.05 -8.19
C GLY A 681 -19.92 -28.93 -7.19
N GLN A 682 -20.07 -29.25 -5.90
CA GLN A 682 -20.32 -28.25 -4.86
C GLN A 682 -19.08 -27.36 -4.64
N VAL A 683 -19.30 -26.12 -4.19
CA VAL A 683 -18.22 -25.17 -3.88
C VAL A 683 -18.14 -24.99 -2.37
N ALA A 684 -16.92 -25.09 -1.84
CA ALA A 684 -16.62 -24.85 -0.44
C ALA A 684 -15.30 -24.07 -0.28
N ASP A 685 -15.13 -23.45 0.88
CA ASP A 685 -13.95 -22.65 1.22
C ASP A 685 -13.30 -23.02 2.56
N VAL A 686 -13.93 -23.91 3.32
CA VAL A 686 -13.41 -24.41 4.59
C VAL A 686 -12.95 -25.86 4.44
N GLY A 687 -11.83 -26.20 5.05
CA GLY A 687 -11.25 -27.55 5.03
C GLY A 687 -10.50 -27.90 6.32
N MET A 688 -10.01 -29.14 6.35
CA MET A 688 -9.02 -29.61 7.31
C MET A 688 -7.68 -29.75 6.58
N GLY A 689 -6.59 -29.32 7.20
CA GLY A 689 -5.23 -29.54 6.70
C GLY A 689 -4.88 -28.75 5.44
N ASN A 690 -5.41 -27.53 5.27
CA ASN A 690 -5.00 -26.64 4.17
C ASN A 690 -3.49 -26.41 4.22
N ALA A 691 -2.84 -26.28 3.07
CA ALA A 691 -1.37 -26.25 2.99
C ALA A 691 -0.76 -25.09 3.81
N MET A 692 -1.30 -23.87 3.65
CA MET A 692 -0.82 -22.70 4.40
C MET A 692 -0.87 -22.89 5.91
N ASP A 693 -1.93 -23.50 6.44
CA ASP A 693 -2.03 -23.78 7.87
C ASP A 693 -0.90 -24.73 8.31
N GLN A 694 -0.70 -25.81 7.56
CA GLN A 694 0.32 -26.82 7.87
C GLN A 694 1.73 -26.22 7.83
N GLU A 695 2.00 -25.34 6.88
CA GLU A 695 3.26 -24.61 6.73
C GLU A 695 3.49 -23.65 7.90
N ILE A 696 2.53 -22.77 8.21
CA ILE A 696 2.65 -21.79 9.30
C ILE A 696 2.78 -22.47 10.68
N ILE A 697 2.02 -23.54 10.94
CA ILE A 697 2.07 -24.23 12.24
C ILE A 697 3.40 -24.92 12.43
N TRP A 698 3.93 -25.57 11.38
CA TRP A 698 5.26 -26.17 11.45
C TRP A 698 6.33 -25.11 11.68
N ASP A 699 6.22 -23.97 11.01
CA ASP A 699 7.16 -22.88 11.13
C ASP A 699 7.13 -22.28 12.55
N LEU A 700 5.93 -22.02 13.08
CA LEU A 700 5.73 -21.62 14.48
C LEU A 700 6.40 -22.61 15.45
N PHE A 701 6.17 -23.91 15.28
CA PHE A 701 6.81 -24.92 16.12
C PHE A 701 8.32 -24.95 15.93
N THR A 702 8.83 -24.76 14.72
CA THR A 702 10.27 -24.68 14.44
C THR A 702 10.91 -23.49 15.13
N MET A 703 10.32 -22.30 15.02
CA MET A 703 10.79 -21.09 15.70
C MET A 703 10.72 -21.23 17.23
N THR A 704 9.65 -21.83 17.75
CA THR A 704 9.48 -22.06 19.19
C THR A 704 10.52 -23.05 19.73
N LEU A 705 10.80 -24.12 19.00
CA LEU A 705 11.85 -25.09 19.39
C LEU A 705 13.24 -24.47 19.30
N ALA A 706 13.54 -23.70 18.25
CA ALA A 706 14.80 -22.99 18.12
C ALA A 706 15.00 -21.96 19.25
N THR A 707 13.94 -21.23 19.62
CA THR A 707 13.94 -20.31 20.76
C THR A 707 14.21 -21.05 22.07
N ALA A 708 13.54 -22.18 22.30
CA ALA A 708 13.76 -22.99 23.50
C ALA A 708 15.21 -23.52 23.57
N ASP A 709 15.77 -23.94 22.44
CA ASP A 709 17.16 -24.41 22.36
C ASP A 709 18.16 -23.28 22.68
N VAL A 710 17.96 -22.07 22.15
CA VAL A 710 18.77 -20.88 22.48
C VAL A 710 18.67 -20.53 23.97
N LEU A 711 17.46 -20.48 24.52
CA LEU A 711 17.23 -20.05 25.91
C LEU A 711 17.50 -21.16 26.95
N GLY A 712 17.83 -22.38 26.50
CA GLY A 712 18.07 -23.54 27.35
C GLY A 712 16.82 -24.11 28.03
N ILE A 713 15.64 -23.89 27.46
CA ILE A 713 14.34 -24.29 28.04
C ILE A 713 14.02 -25.74 27.66
N LYS A 714 13.79 -26.57 28.68
CA LYS A 714 13.44 -28.00 28.53
C LYS A 714 12.26 -28.33 29.42
N ASP A 715 11.04 -28.16 28.91
CA ASP A 715 9.81 -28.49 29.62
C ASP A 715 8.93 -29.49 28.84
N GLU A 716 7.82 -29.91 29.45
CA GLU A 716 6.88 -30.87 28.84
C GLU A 716 6.24 -30.32 27.57
N LEU A 717 5.97 -29.01 27.52
CA LEU A 717 5.36 -28.37 26.36
C LEU A 717 6.33 -28.38 25.17
N VAL A 718 7.61 -28.06 25.36
CA VAL A 718 8.65 -28.13 24.32
C VAL A 718 8.73 -29.55 23.75
N SER A 719 8.64 -30.55 24.61
CA SER A 719 8.64 -31.96 24.20
C SER A 719 7.35 -32.33 23.42
N ARG A 720 6.19 -31.84 23.87
CA ARG A 720 4.91 -32.00 23.16
C ARG A 720 4.95 -31.34 21.79
N ILE A 721 5.42 -30.10 21.69
CA ILE A 721 5.57 -29.36 20.43
C ILE A 721 6.46 -30.14 19.45
N ARG A 722 7.59 -30.68 19.92
CA ARG A 722 8.49 -31.49 19.10
C ARG A 722 7.78 -32.74 18.54
N ALA A 723 7.02 -33.45 19.38
CA ALA A 723 6.25 -34.61 18.96
C ALA A 723 5.12 -34.23 17.99
N THR A 724 4.33 -33.19 18.31
CA THR A 724 3.25 -32.68 17.46
C THR A 724 3.75 -32.25 16.09
N ARG A 725 4.85 -31.47 16.02
CA ARG A 725 5.45 -31.03 14.75
C ARG A 725 5.82 -32.20 13.84
N SER A 726 6.35 -33.29 14.42
CA SER A 726 6.74 -34.49 13.66
C SER A 726 5.56 -35.28 13.08
N GLN A 727 4.33 -35.03 13.57
CA GLN A 727 3.11 -35.70 13.13
C GLN A 727 2.23 -34.85 12.22
N LEU A 728 2.61 -33.61 11.91
CA LEU A 728 1.86 -32.78 10.95
C LEU A 728 1.75 -33.47 9.59
N ALA A 729 0.60 -33.32 8.93
CA ALA A 729 0.35 -33.93 7.62
C ALA A 729 1.27 -33.37 6.53
N ARG A 730 1.52 -32.05 6.59
CA ARG A 730 2.30 -31.26 5.60
C ARG A 730 1.64 -31.22 4.21
N PRO A 731 1.89 -30.17 3.41
CA PRO A 731 1.40 -30.12 2.03
C PRO A 731 2.01 -31.25 1.19
N ALA A 732 1.21 -31.80 0.27
CA ALA A 732 1.68 -32.80 -0.69
C ALA A 732 1.85 -32.20 -2.09
N ILE A 733 2.68 -32.83 -2.92
CA ILE A 733 2.78 -32.53 -4.34
C ILE A 733 1.68 -33.32 -5.07
N GLY A 734 0.82 -32.61 -5.80
CA GLY A 734 -0.25 -33.20 -6.60
C GLY A 734 0.26 -33.95 -7.83
N ALA A 735 -0.64 -34.70 -8.48
CA ALA A 735 -0.31 -35.47 -9.68
C ALA A 735 0.11 -34.60 -10.88
N ASP A 736 -0.26 -33.32 -10.88
CA ASP A 736 0.16 -32.31 -11.86
C ASP A 736 1.50 -31.63 -11.51
N GLY A 737 2.15 -32.07 -10.43
CA GLY A 737 3.45 -31.60 -9.99
C GLY A 737 3.42 -30.25 -9.27
N ARG A 738 2.25 -29.71 -8.92
CA ARG A 738 2.07 -28.50 -8.10
C ARG A 738 1.95 -28.85 -6.62
N ILE A 739 2.23 -27.90 -5.74
CA ILE A 739 1.86 -28.03 -4.32
C ILE A 739 0.34 -27.96 -4.22
N LEU A 740 -0.28 -28.94 -3.54
CA LEU A 740 -1.73 -28.92 -3.31
C LEU A 740 -2.09 -27.78 -2.35
N GLU A 741 -3.07 -26.95 -2.71
CA GLU A 741 -3.53 -25.84 -1.86
C GLU A 741 -4.35 -26.34 -0.65
N TRP A 742 -5.08 -27.43 -0.83
CA TRP A 742 -5.85 -28.11 0.22
C TRP A 742 -5.28 -29.51 0.47
N SER A 743 -5.73 -30.17 1.55
CA SER A 743 -5.32 -31.55 1.91
C SER A 743 -5.67 -32.60 0.85
N ARG A 744 -6.53 -32.25 -0.12
CA ARG A 744 -6.98 -33.11 -1.21
C ARG A 744 -6.77 -32.37 -2.53
N PRO A 745 -6.64 -33.10 -3.66
CA PRO A 745 -6.46 -32.51 -4.99
C PRO A 745 -7.79 -31.94 -5.52
N TRP A 746 -8.37 -31.00 -4.79
CA TRP A 746 -9.58 -30.31 -5.19
C TRP A 746 -9.34 -29.38 -6.37
N GLU A 747 -10.35 -29.26 -7.23
CA GLU A 747 -10.34 -28.29 -8.32
C GLU A 747 -10.47 -26.88 -7.72
N GLU A 748 -9.57 -25.97 -8.12
CA GLU A 748 -9.63 -24.57 -7.71
C GLU A 748 -10.78 -23.85 -8.44
N VAL A 749 -11.61 -23.12 -7.70
CA VAL A 749 -12.68 -22.30 -8.32
C VAL A 749 -12.09 -21.10 -9.06
N GLU A 750 -11.01 -20.52 -8.52
CA GLU A 750 -10.25 -19.45 -9.16
C GLU A 750 -8.80 -19.91 -9.40
N PRO A 751 -8.50 -20.59 -10.52
CA PRO A 751 -7.13 -21.04 -10.83
C PRO A 751 -6.10 -19.90 -10.89
N GLY A 752 -6.53 -18.72 -11.32
CA GLY A 752 -5.72 -17.49 -11.37
C GLY A 752 -5.86 -16.60 -10.13
N HIS A 753 -6.13 -17.18 -8.95
CA HIS A 753 -6.34 -16.40 -7.74
C HIS A 753 -5.11 -15.54 -7.36
N ARG A 754 -5.37 -14.40 -6.74
CA ARG A 754 -4.34 -13.41 -6.34
C ARG A 754 -3.48 -13.87 -5.17
N HIS A 755 -4.00 -14.73 -4.29
CA HIS A 755 -3.22 -15.34 -3.21
C HIS A 755 -2.49 -16.59 -3.69
N MET A 756 -1.32 -16.83 -3.10
CA MET A 756 -0.50 -18.02 -3.28
C MET A 756 -0.18 -18.63 -1.90
N SER A 757 -1.23 -18.71 -1.07
CA SER A 757 -1.16 -19.04 0.35
C SER A 757 -0.43 -20.35 0.66
N HIS A 758 -0.58 -21.35 -0.20
CA HIS A 758 0.09 -22.66 -0.12
C HIS A 758 1.58 -22.63 -0.52
N LEU A 759 2.17 -21.43 -0.63
CA LEU A 759 3.60 -21.23 -0.87
C LEU A 759 4.24 -20.41 0.25
N TYR A 760 3.59 -20.30 1.42
CA TYR A 760 4.18 -19.66 2.59
C TYR A 760 5.54 -20.27 2.93
N GLY A 761 5.68 -21.60 2.83
CA GLY A 761 6.90 -22.36 3.07
C GLY A 761 8.09 -21.92 2.18
N LEU A 762 7.81 -21.38 0.98
CA LEU A 762 8.81 -20.77 0.10
C LEU A 762 9.19 -19.36 0.56
N TYR A 763 8.19 -18.52 0.83
CA TYR A 763 8.36 -17.16 1.33
C TYR A 763 7.09 -16.63 1.99
N PRO A 764 7.15 -16.01 3.19
CA PRO A 764 8.36 -15.67 3.95
C PRO A 764 8.94 -16.82 4.76
N GLY A 765 8.31 -18.01 4.74
CA GLY A 765 8.82 -19.24 5.31
C GLY A 765 10.23 -19.59 4.84
N GLU A 766 10.88 -20.49 5.55
CA GLU A 766 12.22 -20.99 5.23
C GLU A 766 12.24 -22.52 5.15
N GLU A 767 11.11 -23.10 4.82
CA GLU A 767 10.99 -24.56 4.79
C GLU A 767 11.66 -25.16 3.57
N TRP A 768 11.51 -24.52 2.41
CA TRP A 768 11.98 -25.05 1.14
C TRP A 768 13.20 -24.29 0.64
N SER A 769 14.26 -25.04 0.34
CA SER A 769 15.49 -24.54 -0.26
C SER A 769 15.96 -25.48 -1.38
N ALA A 770 16.72 -24.95 -2.34
CA ALA A 770 17.24 -25.76 -3.44
C ALA A 770 18.18 -26.89 -2.96
N GLU A 771 18.85 -26.68 -1.82
CA GLU A 771 19.80 -27.63 -1.25
C GLU A 771 19.14 -28.77 -0.46
N GLN A 772 18.01 -28.50 0.21
CA GLN A 772 17.37 -29.48 1.09
C GLN A 772 16.02 -30.01 0.57
N GLN A 773 15.28 -29.24 -0.23
CA GLN A 773 13.94 -29.57 -0.74
C GLN A 773 13.78 -29.22 -2.23
N PRO A 774 14.58 -29.83 -3.13
CA PRO A 774 14.55 -29.49 -4.56
C PRO A 774 13.23 -29.85 -5.26
N GLU A 775 12.51 -30.88 -4.80
CA GLU A 775 11.22 -31.29 -5.38
C GLU A 775 10.12 -30.27 -5.07
N GLU A 776 10.07 -29.78 -3.83
CA GLU A 776 9.14 -28.75 -3.37
C GLU A 776 9.44 -27.40 -4.04
N MET A 777 10.71 -27.05 -4.23
CA MET A 777 11.09 -25.85 -4.99
C MET A 777 10.58 -25.91 -6.44
N LEU A 778 10.67 -27.08 -7.08
CA LEU A 778 10.16 -27.29 -8.43
C LEU A 778 8.63 -27.28 -8.47
N ALA A 779 7.97 -27.83 -7.46
CA ALA A 779 6.51 -27.81 -7.34
C ALA A 779 5.98 -26.40 -7.06
N ALA A 780 6.65 -25.63 -6.21
CA ALA A 780 6.33 -24.23 -5.95
C ALA A 780 6.43 -23.38 -7.22
N ARG A 781 7.50 -23.57 -8.02
CA ARG A 781 7.62 -22.95 -9.35
C ARG A 781 6.43 -23.29 -10.24
N ARG A 782 6.04 -24.57 -10.32
CA ARG A 782 4.89 -25.01 -11.12
C ARG A 782 3.57 -24.39 -10.62
N SER A 783 3.37 -24.28 -9.32
CA SER A 783 2.21 -23.60 -8.73
C SER A 783 2.16 -22.13 -9.17
N ILE A 784 3.28 -21.41 -9.11
CA ILE A 784 3.37 -20.00 -9.53
C ILE A 784 3.08 -19.85 -11.02
N GLU A 785 3.70 -20.68 -11.87
CA GLU A 785 3.50 -20.66 -13.32
C GLU A 785 2.04 -20.94 -13.69
N PHE A 786 1.39 -21.88 -13.00
CA PHE A 786 -0.03 -22.17 -13.18
C PHE A 786 -0.92 -20.98 -12.80
N ARG A 787 -0.67 -20.33 -11.66
CA ARG A 787 -1.40 -19.12 -11.25
C ARG A 787 -1.29 -18.02 -12.31
N LEU A 788 -0.06 -17.76 -12.78
CA LEU A 788 0.21 -16.73 -13.78
C LEU A 788 -0.45 -17.04 -15.13
N ALA A 789 -0.41 -18.30 -15.58
CA ALA A 789 -1.06 -18.74 -16.82
C ALA A 789 -2.59 -18.55 -16.79
N ASN A 790 -3.19 -18.48 -15.59
CA ASN A 790 -4.62 -18.28 -15.39
C ASN A 790 -5.01 -16.86 -14.93
N GLY A 791 -4.09 -15.88 -14.98
CA GLY A 791 -4.39 -14.46 -14.69
C GLY A 791 -4.10 -14.00 -13.25
N GLY A 792 -3.39 -14.79 -12.46
CA GLY A 792 -2.92 -14.41 -11.12
C GLY A 792 -1.82 -13.34 -11.13
N GLY A 793 -1.50 -12.79 -9.95
CA GLY A 793 -0.41 -11.81 -9.80
C GLY A 793 -0.73 -10.39 -10.27
N HIS A 794 -2.01 -10.01 -10.33
CA HIS A 794 -2.42 -8.74 -10.95
C HIS A 794 -2.54 -7.56 -9.98
N THR A 795 -2.70 -7.79 -8.67
CA THR A 795 -2.71 -6.73 -7.65
C THR A 795 -1.28 -6.37 -7.22
N GLY A 796 -1.08 -5.16 -6.69
CA GLY A 796 0.21 -4.66 -6.21
C GLY A 796 0.95 -5.62 -5.26
N TRP A 797 0.37 -5.91 -4.09
CA TRP A 797 0.94 -6.88 -3.15
C TRP A 797 1.16 -8.28 -3.73
N SER A 798 0.28 -8.76 -4.63
CA SER A 798 0.41 -10.10 -5.21
C SER A 798 1.62 -10.16 -6.16
N ARG A 799 1.84 -9.09 -6.93
CA ARG A 799 3.02 -8.92 -7.77
C ARG A 799 4.30 -8.77 -6.94
N ALA A 800 4.24 -8.03 -5.84
CA ALA A 800 5.34 -7.91 -4.89
C ALA A 800 5.68 -9.26 -4.22
N TRP A 801 4.70 -10.09 -3.89
CA TRP A 801 4.97 -11.43 -3.33
C TRP A 801 5.60 -12.36 -4.36
N LEU A 802 5.13 -12.34 -5.61
CA LEU A 802 5.75 -13.04 -6.74
C LEU A 802 7.23 -12.69 -6.91
N LEU A 803 7.59 -11.41 -6.77
CA LEU A 803 8.98 -10.98 -6.79
C LEU A 803 9.83 -11.74 -5.75
N ASN A 804 9.34 -11.83 -4.52
CA ASN A 804 10.03 -12.54 -3.43
C ASN A 804 10.11 -14.06 -3.70
N PHE A 805 9.04 -14.67 -4.23
CA PHE A 805 9.07 -16.08 -4.61
C PHE A 805 10.11 -16.35 -5.70
N PHE A 806 10.16 -15.54 -6.75
CA PHE A 806 11.16 -15.72 -7.82
C PHE A 806 12.58 -15.45 -7.33
N ALA A 807 12.76 -14.52 -6.39
CA ALA A 807 14.04 -14.32 -5.72
C ALA A 807 14.47 -15.59 -4.96
N ARG A 808 13.58 -16.21 -4.17
CA ARG A 808 13.84 -17.48 -3.47
C ARG A 808 14.12 -18.65 -4.42
N LEU A 809 13.48 -18.66 -5.60
CA LEU A 809 13.72 -19.65 -6.65
C LEU A 809 15.01 -19.39 -7.47
N GLY A 810 15.76 -18.33 -7.18
CA GLY A 810 16.99 -17.98 -7.91
C GLY A 810 16.76 -17.46 -9.34
N ASP A 811 15.55 -16.99 -9.66
CA ASP A 811 15.15 -16.63 -11.02
C ASP A 811 15.24 -15.12 -11.26
N GLY A 812 16.45 -14.63 -11.50
CA GLY A 812 16.69 -13.18 -11.72
C GLY A 812 15.91 -12.60 -12.91
N LYS A 813 15.63 -13.41 -13.94
CA LYS A 813 14.80 -12.97 -15.07
C LYS A 813 13.37 -12.69 -14.60
N LYS A 814 12.75 -13.61 -13.85
CA LYS A 814 11.39 -13.44 -13.34
C LYS A 814 11.28 -12.37 -12.26
N VAL A 815 12.36 -12.13 -11.51
CA VAL A 815 12.51 -10.97 -10.62
C VAL A 815 12.39 -9.67 -11.43
N GLY A 816 13.18 -9.51 -12.50
CA GLY A 816 13.12 -8.36 -13.39
C GLY A 816 11.74 -8.16 -14.05
N GLU A 817 11.14 -9.23 -14.58
CA GLU A 817 9.78 -9.19 -15.16
C GLU A 817 8.73 -8.75 -14.13
N SER A 818 8.84 -9.22 -12.88
CA SER A 818 7.90 -8.86 -11.81
C SER A 818 8.05 -7.41 -11.38
N LEU A 819 9.27 -6.89 -11.26
CA LEU A 819 9.53 -5.47 -10.98
C LEU A 819 9.05 -4.56 -12.11
N GLN A 820 9.26 -4.96 -13.36
CA GLN A 820 8.74 -4.20 -14.50
C GLN A 820 7.22 -4.08 -14.45
N LEU A 821 6.53 -5.19 -14.15
CA LEU A 821 5.07 -5.20 -14.03
C LEU A 821 4.58 -4.42 -12.81
N GLN A 822 5.28 -4.49 -11.69
CA GLN A 822 5.01 -3.71 -10.47
C GLN A 822 4.96 -2.21 -10.80
N LEU A 823 6.01 -1.71 -11.46
CA LEU A 823 6.12 -0.30 -11.86
C LEU A 823 5.13 0.06 -12.98
N ALA A 824 4.93 -0.82 -13.96
CA ALA A 824 4.08 -0.53 -15.12
C ALA A 824 2.58 -0.50 -14.79
N LYS A 825 2.12 -1.37 -13.88
CA LYS A 825 0.69 -1.67 -13.68
C LYS A 825 0.16 -1.36 -12.28
N SER A 826 1.02 -1.33 -11.27
CA SER A 826 0.62 -1.25 -9.85
C SER A 826 1.38 -0.14 -9.12
N THR A 827 1.72 0.95 -9.82
CA THR A 827 2.44 2.08 -9.22
C THR A 827 1.82 3.40 -9.70
N LEU A 828 1.39 4.23 -8.75
CA LEU A 828 0.83 5.55 -8.97
C LEU A 828 1.92 6.56 -9.38
N PRO A 829 1.56 7.74 -9.92
CA PRO A 829 2.53 8.76 -10.32
C PRO A 829 3.46 9.25 -9.19
N ASN A 830 3.02 9.16 -7.94
CA ASN A 830 3.79 9.45 -6.73
C ASN A 830 4.61 8.27 -6.18
N LEU A 831 4.68 7.16 -6.93
CA LEU A 831 5.36 5.91 -6.59
C LEU A 831 4.72 5.08 -5.48
N LEU A 832 3.55 5.46 -4.96
CA LEU A 832 2.78 4.56 -4.11
C LEU A 832 2.27 3.36 -4.92
N ASP A 833 2.23 2.18 -4.30
CA ASP A 833 1.66 0.98 -4.89
C ASP A 833 0.14 1.14 -5.10
N ASP A 834 -0.39 0.43 -6.10
CA ASP A 834 -1.81 0.47 -6.44
C ASP A 834 -2.38 -0.94 -6.52
N HIS A 835 -3.33 -1.25 -5.63
CA HIS A 835 -4.03 -2.52 -5.65
C HIS A 835 -4.84 -2.73 -6.94
N PRO A 836 -5.66 -1.76 -7.44
CA PRO A 836 -6.15 -0.50 -6.86
C PRO A 836 -7.30 -0.64 -5.83
N PRO A 837 -7.56 0.38 -4.99
CA PRO A 837 -6.82 1.66 -4.86
C PRO A 837 -5.48 1.52 -4.11
N PHE A 838 -4.83 2.64 -3.76
CA PHE A 838 -3.59 2.66 -2.98
C PHE A 838 -3.60 1.69 -1.79
N GLN A 839 -2.62 0.79 -1.79
CA GLN A 839 -2.21 -0.05 -0.67
C GLN A 839 -0.70 0.01 -0.55
N ILE A 840 -0.17 0.09 0.67
CA ILE A 840 1.27 0.32 0.88
C ILE A 840 2.09 -0.98 0.85
N ASP A 841 1.43 -2.10 1.08
CA ASP A 841 2.04 -3.43 1.14
C ASP A 841 2.91 -3.74 -0.09
N GLY A 842 2.46 -3.43 -1.31
CA GLY A 842 3.25 -3.63 -2.52
C GLY A 842 4.55 -2.83 -2.57
N ASN A 843 4.62 -1.63 -1.98
CA ASN A 843 5.88 -0.88 -1.86
C ASN A 843 6.89 -1.63 -0.97
N PHE A 844 6.42 -2.11 0.18
CA PHE A 844 7.25 -2.83 1.15
C PHE A 844 7.65 -4.21 0.66
N GLY A 845 6.72 -4.96 0.07
CA GLY A 845 6.97 -6.28 -0.49
C GLY A 845 7.97 -6.23 -1.64
N ALA A 846 7.89 -5.23 -2.51
CA ALA A 846 8.85 -5.08 -3.60
C ALA A 846 10.24 -4.64 -3.10
N THR A 847 10.30 -3.82 -2.05
CA THR A 847 11.56 -3.47 -1.36
C THR A 847 12.24 -4.72 -0.79
N ALA A 848 11.48 -5.58 -0.10
CA ALA A 848 11.98 -6.85 0.42
C ALA A 848 12.43 -7.78 -0.72
N GLY A 849 11.69 -7.85 -1.83
CA GLY A 849 12.04 -8.67 -2.98
C GLY A 849 13.33 -8.23 -3.68
N ILE A 850 13.62 -6.93 -3.71
CA ILE A 850 14.92 -6.42 -4.18
C ILE A 850 16.05 -6.85 -3.23
N CYS A 851 15.83 -6.77 -1.92
CA CYS A 851 16.80 -7.29 -0.95
C CYS A 851 17.03 -8.80 -1.15
N GLU A 852 15.97 -9.61 -1.22
CA GLU A 852 16.05 -11.07 -1.43
C GLU A 852 16.70 -11.45 -2.78
N ALA A 853 16.60 -10.61 -3.81
CA ALA A 853 17.27 -10.84 -5.09
C ALA A 853 18.79 -10.63 -5.02
N LEU A 854 19.23 -9.73 -4.12
CA LEU A 854 20.64 -9.34 -3.94
C LEU A 854 21.35 -10.13 -2.83
N VAL A 855 20.69 -10.38 -1.70
CA VAL A 855 21.24 -11.08 -0.53
C VAL A 855 20.16 -11.92 0.13
N GLN A 856 20.46 -13.22 0.34
CA GLN A 856 19.61 -14.12 1.14
C GLN A 856 20.39 -14.67 2.33
N SER A 857 19.74 -14.86 3.47
CA SER A 857 20.38 -15.34 4.69
C SER A 857 19.55 -16.39 5.44
N HIS A 858 18.79 -17.19 4.69
CA HIS A 858 17.95 -18.27 5.23
C HIS A 858 18.59 -19.65 5.05
N GLY A 859 18.15 -20.62 5.85
CA GLY A 859 18.63 -22.01 5.75
C GLY A 859 20.12 -22.17 6.13
N ALA A 860 20.62 -21.35 7.06
CA ALA A 860 22.03 -21.32 7.50
C ALA A 860 23.06 -21.01 6.39
N VAL A 861 22.64 -20.40 5.27
CA VAL A 861 23.52 -20.00 4.17
C VAL A 861 23.31 -18.52 3.84
N LEU A 862 24.41 -17.77 3.72
CA LEU A 862 24.46 -16.43 3.15
C LEU A 862 24.67 -16.54 1.64
N ARG A 863 23.65 -16.23 0.83
CA ARG A 863 23.74 -16.25 -0.64
C ARG A 863 23.88 -14.83 -1.18
N LEU A 864 24.88 -14.58 -2.01
CA LEU A 864 25.11 -13.29 -2.66
C LEU A 864 24.71 -13.32 -4.12
N LEU A 865 23.99 -12.28 -4.56
CA LEU A 865 23.36 -12.15 -5.88
C LEU A 865 22.59 -13.41 -6.32
N PRO A 866 21.74 -14.02 -5.47
CA PRO A 866 21.08 -15.29 -5.77
C PRO A 866 20.10 -15.20 -6.94
N ALA A 867 19.54 -14.03 -7.23
CA ALA A 867 18.56 -13.82 -8.31
C ALA A 867 18.72 -12.45 -8.97
N LEU A 868 19.94 -12.10 -9.39
CA LEU A 868 20.22 -10.83 -10.06
C LEU A 868 19.52 -10.74 -11.44
N PRO A 869 18.67 -9.71 -11.70
CA PRO A 869 18.14 -9.45 -13.03
C PRO A 869 19.23 -9.18 -14.06
N ALA A 870 19.07 -9.72 -15.27
CA ALA A 870 20.07 -9.63 -16.33
C ALA A 870 20.39 -8.18 -16.76
N ASP A 871 19.43 -7.26 -16.62
CA ASP A 871 19.61 -5.84 -16.98
C ASP A 871 20.41 -5.05 -15.92
N TRP A 872 20.69 -5.63 -14.75
CA TRP A 872 21.50 -5.01 -13.69
C TRP A 872 22.97 -5.38 -13.87
N ASN A 873 23.52 -5.05 -15.04
CA ASN A 873 24.87 -5.46 -15.43
C ASN A 873 25.97 -4.94 -14.48
N GLY A 874 25.80 -3.79 -13.84
CA GLY A 874 26.76 -3.30 -12.85
C GLY A 874 26.06 -2.46 -11.78
N GLY A 875 26.56 -2.51 -10.56
CA GLY A 875 25.91 -1.84 -9.46
C GLY A 875 26.61 -2.06 -8.12
N SER A 876 26.02 -1.49 -7.07
CA SER A 876 26.44 -1.69 -5.70
C SER A 876 25.27 -1.57 -4.75
N ILE A 877 25.33 -2.35 -3.68
CA ILE A 877 24.43 -2.26 -2.53
C ILE A 877 25.30 -2.23 -1.28
N SER A 878 24.95 -1.38 -0.31
CA SER A 878 25.62 -1.33 0.99
C SER A 878 24.61 -1.37 2.12
N GLY A 879 25.02 -2.00 3.23
CA GLY A 879 24.32 -1.92 4.51
C GLY A 879 23.10 -2.82 4.69
N LEU A 880 22.89 -3.82 3.81
CA LEU A 880 21.83 -4.82 4.05
C LEU A 880 22.19 -5.67 5.25
N ARG A 881 21.20 -6.03 6.08
CA ARG A 881 21.44 -6.94 7.21
C ARG A 881 21.04 -8.36 6.87
N THR A 882 21.53 -9.30 7.67
CA THR A 882 21.27 -10.73 7.54
C THR A 882 20.87 -11.34 8.88
N ARG A 883 20.22 -12.51 8.84
CA ARG A 883 19.88 -13.33 10.02
C ARG A 883 21.10 -13.81 10.82
N PHE A 884 22.31 -13.61 10.31
CA PHE A 884 23.55 -13.94 11.02
C PHE A 884 24.03 -12.82 11.94
N GLY A 885 23.36 -11.64 11.92
CA GLY A 885 23.90 -10.44 12.56
C GLY A 885 25.09 -9.88 11.78
N VAL A 886 25.06 -10.00 10.46
CA VAL A 886 26.11 -9.48 9.57
C VAL A 886 25.49 -8.45 8.64
N GLU A 887 26.08 -7.26 8.60
CA GLU A 887 25.81 -6.27 7.58
C GLU A 887 26.66 -6.56 6.33
N VAL A 888 26.05 -6.50 5.16
CA VAL A 888 26.62 -6.89 3.87
C VAL A 888 26.59 -5.70 2.93
N SER A 889 27.76 -5.41 2.35
CA SER A 889 27.92 -4.51 1.22
C SER A 889 28.61 -5.26 0.08
N LEU A 890 28.18 -5.06 -1.16
CA LEU A 890 28.81 -5.68 -2.32
C LEU A 890 28.69 -4.79 -3.56
N ALA A 891 29.68 -4.88 -4.44
CA ALA A 891 29.67 -4.26 -5.76
C ALA A 891 29.88 -5.33 -6.84
N TRP A 892 29.23 -5.14 -7.99
CA TRP A 892 29.29 -6.08 -9.10
C TRP A 892 29.41 -5.36 -10.44
N GLN A 893 30.02 -6.05 -11.40
CA GLN A 893 30.19 -5.60 -12.77
C GLN A 893 30.06 -6.79 -13.71
N GLU A 894 29.39 -6.58 -14.85
CA GLU A 894 28.99 -7.62 -15.80
C GLU A 894 28.27 -8.81 -15.13
N GLY A 895 27.44 -8.53 -14.12
CA GLY A 895 26.72 -9.54 -13.34
C GLY A 895 27.57 -10.38 -12.39
N VAL A 896 28.84 -10.01 -12.18
CA VAL A 896 29.78 -10.73 -11.30
C VAL A 896 30.23 -9.85 -10.15
N ILE A 897 30.31 -10.42 -8.95
CA ILE A 897 30.75 -9.71 -7.74
C ILE A 897 32.24 -9.36 -7.86
N GLU A 898 32.56 -8.09 -7.61
CA GLU A 898 33.92 -7.55 -7.58
C GLU A 898 34.44 -7.44 -6.14
N THR A 899 33.59 -6.92 -5.23
CA THR A 899 33.93 -6.73 -3.82
C THR A 899 32.76 -7.09 -2.91
N VAL A 900 33.08 -7.59 -1.72
CA VAL A 900 32.14 -7.81 -0.61
C VAL A 900 32.77 -7.30 0.67
N VAL A 901 31.97 -6.64 1.51
CA VAL A 901 32.31 -6.28 2.89
C VAL A 901 31.29 -6.90 3.81
N LEU A 902 31.76 -7.65 4.79
CA LEU A 902 30.95 -8.29 5.83
C LEU A 902 31.31 -7.66 7.17
N ALA A 903 30.34 -7.01 7.82
CA ALA A 903 30.49 -6.36 9.12
C ALA A 903 29.63 -7.09 10.18
N PRO A 904 30.22 -8.01 10.97
CA PRO A 904 29.50 -8.79 11.98
C PRO A 904 29.25 -8.01 13.29
N SER A 905 28.01 -8.03 13.80
CA SER A 905 27.62 -7.50 15.11
C SER A 905 27.79 -8.50 16.26
N ARG A 906 28.04 -9.77 15.93
CA ARG A 906 28.32 -10.88 16.86
C ARG A 906 29.26 -11.90 16.23
N ASP A 907 29.89 -12.72 17.06
CA ASP A 907 30.66 -13.87 16.59
C ASP A 907 29.69 -14.85 15.90
N VAL A 908 30.04 -15.30 14.69
CA VAL A 908 29.19 -16.21 13.92
C VAL A 908 30.00 -17.04 12.92
N SER A 909 29.64 -18.31 12.83
CA SER A 909 30.07 -19.22 11.76
C SER A 909 28.96 -19.31 10.71
N LEU A 910 29.28 -19.11 9.44
CA LEU A 910 28.31 -19.21 8.36
C LEU A 910 28.89 -19.81 7.09
N ILE A 911 28.00 -20.28 6.21
CA ILE A 911 28.35 -20.69 4.86
C ILE A 911 28.00 -19.54 3.93
N LEU A 912 29.01 -18.98 3.25
CA LEU A 912 28.85 -18.06 2.14
C LEU A 912 28.68 -18.87 0.85
N ALA A 913 27.64 -18.60 0.07
CA ALA A 913 27.39 -19.21 -1.22
C ALA A 913 27.27 -18.17 -2.34
N GLN A 914 27.93 -18.44 -3.47
CA GLN A 914 27.91 -17.59 -4.65
C GLN A 914 28.08 -18.46 -5.89
N GLN A 915 27.16 -18.35 -6.86
CA GLN A 915 27.21 -19.09 -8.15
C GLN A 915 27.54 -20.59 -8.03
N GLY A 916 27.05 -21.27 -7.00
CA GLY A 916 27.28 -22.69 -6.75
C GLY A 916 28.55 -23.04 -5.97
N GLN A 917 29.43 -22.07 -5.71
CA GLN A 917 30.56 -22.22 -4.79
C GLN A 917 30.14 -21.95 -3.34
N LYS A 918 30.81 -22.62 -2.40
CA LYS A 918 30.58 -22.46 -0.96
C LYS A 918 31.89 -22.22 -0.23
N MET A 919 31.87 -21.34 0.76
CA MET A 919 32.98 -21.01 1.64
C MET A 919 32.47 -20.96 3.08
N GLU A 920 33.12 -21.68 3.99
CA GLU A 920 32.88 -21.53 5.43
C GLU A 920 33.64 -20.31 5.95
N LEU A 921 32.97 -19.47 6.73
CA LEU A 921 33.52 -18.27 7.31
C LEU A 921 33.28 -18.25 8.81
N GLU A 922 34.35 -17.90 9.54
CA GLU A 922 34.33 -17.58 10.97
C GLU A 922 34.47 -16.06 11.11
N LEU A 923 33.39 -15.39 11.47
CA LEU A 923 33.35 -13.94 11.60
C LEU A 923 33.38 -13.55 13.08
N LYS A 924 34.20 -12.55 13.42
CA LYS A 924 34.36 -12.04 14.78
C LYS A 924 33.73 -10.68 14.93
N LYS A 925 32.97 -10.49 16.01
CA LYS A 925 32.26 -9.23 16.30
C LYS A 925 33.17 -8.02 16.12
N GLY A 926 32.72 -7.05 15.31
CA GLY A 926 33.41 -5.79 15.06
C GLY A 926 34.65 -5.89 14.17
N GLN A 927 34.95 -7.05 13.59
CA GLN A 927 36.03 -7.23 12.61
C GLN A 927 35.43 -7.35 11.21
N GLU A 928 35.60 -6.31 10.40
CA GLU A 928 35.18 -6.34 9.00
C GLU A 928 36.01 -7.32 8.19
N VAL A 929 35.34 -8.08 7.33
CA VAL A 929 35.97 -8.98 6.37
C VAL A 929 35.72 -8.44 4.97
N HIS A 930 36.81 -8.19 4.25
CA HIS A 930 36.78 -7.75 2.86
C HIS A 930 37.11 -8.95 1.96
N LEU A 931 36.22 -9.26 1.03
CA LEU A 931 36.44 -10.26 0.00
C LEU A 931 36.56 -9.56 -1.36
N ILE A 932 37.54 -9.98 -2.14
CA ILE A 932 37.75 -9.51 -3.50
C ILE A 932 37.66 -10.67 -4.49
N ARG A 933 37.30 -10.35 -5.72
CA ARG A 933 37.33 -11.31 -6.81
C ARG A 933 38.76 -11.70 -7.16
N SER A 934 39.03 -13.02 -7.22
CA SER A 934 40.25 -13.59 -7.77
C SER A 934 39.89 -14.71 -8.73
N GLY A 935 39.77 -14.39 -10.03
CA GLY A 935 39.24 -15.31 -11.03
C GLY A 935 37.72 -15.49 -10.90
N GLU A 936 37.27 -16.72 -10.71
CA GLU A 936 35.84 -17.08 -10.50
C GLU A 936 35.48 -17.24 -9.02
N VAL A 937 36.41 -17.01 -8.10
CA VAL A 937 36.21 -17.20 -6.65
C VAL A 937 36.36 -15.87 -5.90
N LEU A 938 35.66 -15.75 -4.78
CA LEU A 938 35.92 -14.70 -3.79
C LEU A 938 37.03 -15.17 -2.84
N VAL A 939 38.00 -14.32 -2.54
CA VAL A 939 39.08 -14.59 -1.58
C VAL A 939 39.21 -13.46 -0.58
N PRO A 940 39.62 -13.74 0.68
CA PRO A 940 39.95 -12.70 1.64
C PRO A 940 41.02 -11.74 1.09
N ASN A 941 40.75 -10.44 1.18
CA ASN A 941 41.72 -9.41 0.84
C ASN A 941 42.72 -9.27 2.00
N ALA A 942 43.81 -10.04 1.96
CA ALA A 942 44.88 -9.86 2.94
C ALA A 942 45.53 -8.49 2.73
N PRO A 943 45.76 -7.67 3.79
CA PRO A 943 46.57 -6.47 3.65
C PRO A 943 47.94 -6.87 3.12
N ALA A 944 48.39 -6.20 2.07
CA ALA A 944 49.66 -6.47 1.42
C ALA A 944 50.83 -6.11 2.36
N GLY A 945 51.25 -7.05 3.21
CA GLY A 945 52.48 -7.03 4.01
C GLY A 945 52.49 -6.04 5.18
N GLU A 946 52.75 -6.56 6.39
CA GLU A 946 53.34 -5.77 7.50
C GLU A 946 54.76 -5.30 7.17
#